data_AF-A0A0Q4MUD4-F1
#
_entry.id   AF-A0A0Q4MUD4-F1
#
_cell.length_a   1.000
_cell.length_b   1.000
_cell.length_c   1.000
_cell.angle_alpha   90.00
_cell.angle_beta   90.00
_cell.angle_gamma   90.00
#
_symmetry.space_group_name_H-M   'P 1'
#
loop_
_entity.id
_entity.type
_entity.pdbx_description
1 polymer ?
#
loop_
_entity_poly.entity_id
_entity_poly.type
_entity_poly.pdbx_seq_one_letter_code
_entity_poly.pdbx_strand_id
1 'polypeptide(L)'
;MNGDLIQPSDFEQQEWFIHQQQIPPVQHALAWQLDAALDLNQLERGLVALVAANPCFSLRYRFDDRSGLIKTTDAAALPPVSRHPASSVQQALDAVTLQQASAFDLHHTSPVRFMLFSLASGEAILAVIAHQILAEQLSWDALSAALSAAYQQQPAQLNGPAAAGCDLATSGQHVALTLAGVISQPLALAAVASPAEAPPVAADNAAIVTAILTEFRDALAMPQMRAEDDFFDQGGHSLIATRVIGRLLSLHQIEVSINDLFSYPTAQALAAQAKQHQPAAAAAATAVTPFNEKSAPLSLAQQSLWKIYAAMGYGDIFNLPFVLRFVDEVDEELLHQAMHDVLVRHAGLRTLFMTTGEGVRQRIVPAAELGNYRWFWPSAAEQKPAATLLKQEAAHLFDLAHELPLRLRFTRDAASGEQLLSLLFHHMVLDEWSLNLMMDDLQQAYQARAADRLPQWQEAAIPFHEFAIGQHQSGLGQQHLNYWLETLRGVPLGKPIFSGQAADSQIIDTTTDLSGSNLEFTLPSEVTAGLYALSKRHSASLFNVVYAGIASTLHFLGGPADMVIGTSASGRNDARYFDTVGYFTTVVAHRLRFDRAPTLAALVAQVKSTINDSMPHTDVPIDMVEEALLGEGAREDAHMFEAFIQIHSRIKLNGAFTLPDGRQIAWRQVDGEKSESILGLQFEIMEEWEAGEKSLRLMMTYRSDHYTAAQAEKITATTQALLGLFSRPSASDPLLASLRAELAL
;
A
#
# COMPACT_ATOMS: atom_id res chain seq x y z
N MET A 1 36.51 -22.48 3.39
CA MET A 1 36.53 -23.25 4.65
C MET A 1 35.59 -24.42 4.44
N ASN A 2 36.12 -25.65 4.42
CA ASN A 2 35.34 -26.86 4.18
C ASN A 2 34.64 -27.26 5.48
N GLY A 3 33.43 -26.73 5.71
CA GLY A 3 32.50 -27.34 6.67
C GLY A 3 31.86 -28.56 6.00
N ASP A 4 31.70 -29.66 6.73
CA ASP A 4 31.03 -30.86 6.21
C ASP A 4 29.63 -30.48 5.71
N LEU A 5 29.36 -30.77 4.44
CA LEU A 5 28.04 -30.56 3.83
C LEU A 5 27.10 -31.64 4.37
N ILE A 6 26.14 -31.23 5.20
CA ILE A 6 25.16 -32.13 5.79
C ILE A 6 23.80 -31.82 5.14
N GLN A 7 23.04 -32.86 4.83
CA GLN A 7 21.66 -32.71 4.35
C GLN A 7 20.76 -32.32 5.54
N PRO A 8 19.97 -31.22 5.46
CA PRO A 8 18.98 -30.89 6.47
C PRO A 8 17.84 -31.92 6.50
N SER A 9 17.29 -32.17 7.68
CA SER A 9 16.08 -32.99 7.86
C SER A 9 14.88 -32.34 7.17
N ASP A 10 13.83 -33.12 6.90
CA ASP A 10 12.59 -32.59 6.32
C ASP A 10 11.98 -31.49 7.19
N PHE A 11 12.10 -31.62 8.52
CA PHE A 11 11.71 -30.58 9.48
C PHE A 11 12.56 -29.31 9.32
N GLU A 12 13.88 -29.42 9.27
CA GLU A 12 14.75 -28.26 9.06
C GLU A 12 14.49 -27.56 7.72
N GLN A 13 14.18 -28.34 6.66
CA GLN A 13 13.80 -27.78 5.37
C GLN A 13 12.48 -27.01 5.46
N GLN A 14 11.45 -27.61 6.09
CA GLN A 14 10.16 -26.96 6.30
C GLN A 14 10.29 -25.67 7.11
N GLU A 15 10.98 -25.71 8.25
CA GLU A 15 11.20 -24.53 9.10
C GLU A 15 12.03 -23.45 8.41
N TRP A 16 13.00 -23.83 7.58
CA TRP A 16 13.75 -22.88 6.78
C TRP A 16 12.88 -22.21 5.71
N PHE A 17 11.98 -22.94 5.04
CA PHE A 17 11.04 -22.33 4.09
C PHE A 17 10.04 -21.40 4.79
N ILE A 18 9.54 -21.78 5.98
CA ILE A 18 8.70 -20.93 6.82
C ILE A 18 9.44 -19.64 7.19
N HIS A 19 10.71 -19.77 7.60
CA HIS A 19 11.58 -18.64 7.92
C HIS A 19 11.75 -17.64 6.75
N GLN A 20 11.70 -18.11 5.49
CA GLN A 20 11.78 -17.23 4.30
C GLN A 20 10.45 -16.51 3.97
N GLN A 21 9.32 -16.97 4.52
CA GLN A 21 7.98 -16.51 4.12
C GLN A 21 7.24 -15.73 5.21
N GLN A 22 7.68 -15.79 6.48
CA GLN A 22 6.93 -15.23 7.61
C GLN A 22 7.51 -13.95 8.20
N ILE A 23 6.61 -13.01 8.46
CA ILE A 23 6.73 -11.97 9.49
C ILE A 23 5.56 -12.21 10.47
N PRO A 24 5.80 -12.35 11.80
CA PRO A 24 7.09 -12.30 12.50
C PRO A 24 7.83 -13.67 12.56
N PRO A 25 9.15 -13.69 12.85
CA PRO A 25 9.98 -14.91 12.86
C PRO A 25 9.65 -15.89 14.00
N VAL A 26 9.66 -17.20 13.72
CA VAL A 26 9.39 -18.28 14.71
C VAL A 26 10.63 -18.54 15.59
N GLN A 27 10.76 -17.74 16.65
CA GLN A 27 11.85 -17.80 17.63
C GLN A 27 11.31 -17.89 19.06
N HIS A 28 11.96 -18.68 19.90
CA HIS A 28 11.55 -18.93 21.29
C HIS A 28 12.61 -18.40 22.25
N ALA A 29 12.17 -17.72 23.32
CA ALA A 29 13.06 -17.18 24.34
C ALA A 29 12.75 -17.75 25.72
N LEU A 30 13.79 -18.00 26.52
CA LEU A 30 13.68 -18.37 27.93
C LEU A 30 14.71 -17.58 28.75
N ALA A 31 14.30 -17.09 29.91
CA ALA A 31 15.16 -16.29 30.79
C ALA A 31 15.17 -16.83 32.23
N TRP A 32 16.35 -16.86 32.85
CA TRP A 32 16.59 -17.25 34.23
C TRP A 32 17.19 -16.09 35.01
N GLN A 33 16.58 -15.75 36.14
CA GLN A 33 17.24 -14.91 37.14
C GLN A 33 18.29 -15.76 37.87
N LEU A 34 19.50 -15.24 37.97
CA LEU A 34 20.64 -15.91 38.58
C LEU A 34 20.83 -15.41 40.01
N ASP A 35 21.27 -16.32 40.89
CA ASP A 35 21.63 -15.96 42.26
C ASP A 35 22.85 -15.02 42.29
N ALA A 36 22.82 -14.03 43.16
CA ALA A 36 23.92 -13.08 43.36
C ALA A 36 25.25 -13.75 43.79
N ALA A 37 25.20 -14.98 44.31
CA ALA A 37 26.40 -15.75 44.68
C ALA A 37 27.11 -16.46 43.50
N LEU A 38 26.58 -16.37 42.28
CA LEU A 38 27.05 -17.12 41.11
C LEU A 38 28.25 -16.42 40.42
N ASP A 39 29.31 -17.17 40.10
CA ASP A 39 30.46 -16.62 39.36
C ASP A 39 30.11 -16.48 37.87
N LEU A 40 29.79 -15.26 37.45
CA LEU A 40 29.41 -14.93 36.07
C LEU A 40 30.52 -15.24 35.05
N ASN A 41 31.80 -15.19 35.45
CA ASN A 41 32.90 -15.55 34.56
C ASN A 41 33.01 -17.08 34.41
N GLN A 42 32.68 -17.83 35.45
CA GLN A 42 32.55 -19.29 35.35
C GLN A 42 31.36 -19.69 34.47
N LEU A 43 30.24 -19.00 34.59
CA LEU A 43 29.07 -19.22 33.73
C LEU A 43 29.37 -18.94 32.26
N GLU A 44 30.05 -17.84 31.94
CA GLU A 44 30.44 -17.54 30.57
C GLU A 44 31.39 -18.61 30.00
N ARG A 45 32.39 -19.07 30.78
CA ARG A 45 33.24 -20.19 30.37
C ARG A 45 32.43 -21.48 30.14
N GLY A 46 31.44 -21.73 30.99
CA GLY A 46 30.50 -22.85 30.83
C GLY A 46 29.69 -22.74 29.54
N LEU A 47 29.14 -21.57 29.23
CA LEU A 47 28.40 -21.31 27.98
C LEU A 47 29.26 -21.53 26.74
N VAL A 48 30.52 -21.10 26.77
CA VAL A 48 31.47 -21.35 25.69
C VAL A 48 31.75 -22.84 25.53
N ALA A 49 31.95 -23.57 26.64
CA ALA A 49 32.15 -25.01 26.62
C ALA A 49 30.91 -25.77 26.13
N LEU A 50 29.71 -25.32 26.51
CA LEU A 50 28.44 -25.87 26.06
C LEU A 50 28.29 -25.73 24.54
N VAL A 51 28.55 -24.54 23.99
CA VAL A 51 28.45 -24.33 22.54
C VAL A 51 29.49 -25.16 21.79
N ALA A 52 30.72 -25.22 22.29
CA ALA A 52 31.77 -26.04 21.69
C ALA A 52 31.45 -27.55 21.71
N ALA A 53 30.73 -28.02 22.74
CA ALA A 53 30.36 -29.42 22.89
C ALA A 53 29.13 -29.84 22.05
N ASN A 54 28.36 -28.88 21.52
CA ASN A 54 27.08 -29.14 20.86
C ASN A 54 27.02 -28.48 19.46
N PRO A 55 27.33 -29.22 18.38
CA PRO A 55 27.44 -28.67 17.03
C PRO A 55 26.17 -28.01 16.47
N CYS A 56 24.99 -28.33 17.01
CA CYS A 56 23.72 -27.73 16.58
C CYS A 56 23.69 -26.20 16.75
N PHE A 57 24.42 -25.66 17.73
CA PHE A 57 24.54 -24.22 17.95
C PHE A 57 25.43 -23.50 16.94
N SER A 58 26.17 -24.24 16.12
CA SER A 58 27.06 -23.71 15.08
C SER A 58 26.54 -23.98 13.66
N LEU A 59 25.26 -24.34 13.52
CA LEU A 59 24.65 -24.60 12.22
C LEU A 59 24.45 -23.32 11.42
N ARG A 60 24.60 -23.44 10.10
CA ARG A 60 24.28 -22.42 9.09
C ARG A 60 23.53 -23.09 7.94
N TYR A 61 22.53 -22.41 7.40
CA TYR A 61 21.65 -22.91 6.36
C TYR A 61 21.77 -22.03 5.11
N ARG A 62 22.04 -22.64 3.96
CA ARG A 62 22.15 -21.96 2.66
C ARG A 62 21.37 -22.72 1.61
N PHE A 63 20.68 -22.00 0.74
CA PHE A 63 20.02 -22.61 -0.42
C PHE A 63 20.96 -22.62 -1.63
N ASP A 64 21.03 -23.76 -2.32
CA ASP A 64 21.77 -23.94 -3.56
C ASP A 64 20.82 -24.46 -4.66
N ASP A 65 20.80 -23.80 -5.82
CA ASP A 65 19.85 -24.10 -6.91
C ASP A 65 19.92 -25.54 -7.45
N ARG A 66 21.03 -26.25 -7.23
CA ARG A 66 21.22 -27.63 -7.69
C ARG A 66 21.01 -28.66 -6.58
N SER A 67 21.34 -28.29 -5.35
CA SER A 67 21.44 -29.22 -4.21
C SER A 67 20.32 -29.01 -3.18
N GLY A 68 19.48 -28.00 -3.36
CA GLY A 68 18.45 -27.59 -2.41
C GLY A 68 19.04 -26.90 -1.18
N LEU A 69 18.33 -26.98 -0.05
CA LEU A 69 18.83 -26.48 1.21
C LEU A 69 20.00 -27.34 1.70
N ILE A 70 21.12 -26.71 2.04
CA ILE A 70 22.29 -27.35 2.63
C ILE A 70 22.57 -26.74 4.01
N LYS A 71 22.95 -27.59 4.97
CA LYS A 71 23.41 -27.14 6.29
C LYS A 71 24.89 -27.44 6.49
N THR A 72 25.57 -26.51 7.13
CA THR A 72 27.01 -26.60 7.45
C THR A 72 27.25 -26.29 8.92
N THR A 73 28.33 -26.80 9.47
CA THR A 73 28.79 -26.46 10.83
C THR A 73 30.02 -25.58 10.74
N ASP A 74 30.03 -24.46 11.48
CA ASP A 74 31.22 -23.62 11.64
C ASP A 74 31.76 -23.73 13.06
N ALA A 75 32.71 -24.64 13.27
CA ALA A 75 33.34 -24.86 14.56
C ALA A 75 34.25 -23.69 15.02
N ALA A 76 34.59 -22.75 14.13
CA ALA A 76 35.45 -21.61 14.45
C ALA A 76 34.67 -20.37 14.94
N ALA A 77 33.35 -20.36 14.79
CA ALA A 77 32.50 -19.28 15.27
C ALA A 77 32.35 -19.35 16.80
N LEU A 78 32.95 -18.39 17.50
CA LEU A 78 32.74 -18.20 18.94
C LEU A 78 31.25 -17.95 19.23
N PRO A 79 30.73 -18.40 20.39
CA PRO A 79 29.31 -18.38 20.69
C PRO A 79 28.76 -16.94 20.76
N PRO A 80 27.48 -16.73 20.45
CA PRO A 80 26.81 -15.44 20.58
C PRO A 80 26.40 -15.18 22.04
N VAL A 81 27.36 -15.20 22.97
CA VAL A 81 27.13 -14.72 24.34
C VAL A 81 27.38 -13.23 24.36
N SER A 82 26.32 -12.45 24.59
CA SER A 82 26.40 -10.99 24.69
C SER A 82 26.15 -10.53 26.12
N ARG A 83 27.00 -9.64 26.63
CA ARG A 83 26.86 -9.05 27.96
C ARG A 83 26.19 -7.69 27.85
N HIS A 84 25.18 -7.44 28.68
CA HIS A 84 24.43 -6.20 28.67
C HIS A 84 24.27 -5.67 30.10
N PRO A 85 24.48 -4.37 30.36
CA PRO A 85 24.03 -3.77 31.61
C PRO A 85 22.51 -3.59 31.60
N ALA A 86 21.84 -3.87 32.73
CA ALA A 86 20.43 -3.57 32.91
C ALA A 86 20.19 -2.86 34.26
N SER A 87 19.30 -1.88 34.26
CA SER A 87 18.89 -1.16 35.48
C SER A 87 17.80 -1.90 36.25
N SER A 88 17.07 -2.81 35.61
CA SER A 88 16.01 -3.61 36.21
C SER A 88 15.81 -4.94 35.48
N VAL A 89 15.12 -5.89 36.13
CA VAL A 89 14.68 -7.16 35.52
C VAL A 89 13.82 -6.88 34.29
N GLN A 90 12.91 -5.91 34.39
CA GLN A 90 12.02 -5.56 33.28
C GLN A 90 12.80 -5.06 32.06
N GLN A 91 13.81 -4.20 32.24
CA GLN A 91 14.63 -3.73 31.12
C GLN A 91 15.39 -4.88 30.44
N ALA A 92 15.85 -5.87 31.21
CA ALA A 92 16.47 -7.06 30.65
C ALA A 92 15.46 -7.89 29.84
N LEU A 93 14.25 -8.10 30.35
CA LEU A 93 13.19 -8.81 29.62
C LEU A 93 12.76 -8.06 28.35
N ASP A 94 12.61 -6.74 28.40
CA ASP A 94 12.29 -5.91 27.23
C ASP A 94 13.37 -6.05 26.14
N ALA A 95 14.65 -6.06 26.54
CA ALA A 95 15.76 -6.28 25.62
C ALA A 95 15.77 -7.70 25.02
N VAL A 96 15.38 -8.72 25.80
CA VAL A 96 15.20 -10.09 25.30
C VAL A 96 14.05 -10.16 24.29
N THR A 97 12.90 -9.54 24.59
CA THR A 97 11.75 -9.49 23.67
C THR A 97 12.11 -8.77 22.38
N LEU A 98 12.83 -7.65 22.45
CA LEU A 98 13.32 -6.93 21.28
C LEU A 98 14.26 -7.81 20.43
N GLN A 99 15.19 -8.53 21.07
CA GLN A 99 16.09 -9.43 20.37
C GLN A 99 15.39 -10.69 19.83
N GLN A 100 14.33 -11.17 20.47
CA GLN A 100 13.52 -12.27 19.97
C GLN A 100 12.73 -11.88 18.71
N ALA A 101 12.28 -10.63 18.62
CA ALA A 101 11.62 -10.10 17.43
C ALA A 101 12.58 -9.91 16.23
N SER A 102 13.89 -9.82 16.48
CA SER A 102 14.91 -9.72 15.43
C SER A 102 15.19 -11.09 14.81
N ALA A 103 14.85 -11.28 13.54
CA ALA A 103 15.06 -12.54 12.81
C ALA A 103 16.53 -13.01 12.89
N PHE A 104 16.74 -14.33 12.97
CA PHE A 104 18.06 -14.91 12.75
C PHE A 104 18.43 -14.83 11.28
N ASP A 105 19.63 -14.39 10.95
CA ASP A 105 20.20 -14.67 9.63
C ASP A 105 20.76 -16.09 9.67
N LEU A 106 19.95 -17.08 9.29
CA LEU A 106 20.35 -18.49 9.33
C LEU A 106 21.51 -18.82 8.38
N HIS A 107 21.84 -17.94 7.43
CA HIS A 107 22.97 -18.12 6.53
C HIS A 107 24.30 -17.73 7.18
N HIS A 108 24.31 -16.68 8.01
CA HIS A 108 25.54 -16.13 8.59
C HIS A 108 25.66 -16.29 10.11
N THR A 109 24.55 -16.45 10.83
CA THR A 109 24.50 -16.46 12.30
C THR A 109 23.99 -17.77 12.86
N SER A 110 24.37 -18.06 14.11
CA SER A 110 23.93 -19.25 14.82
C SER A 110 22.44 -19.16 15.14
N PRO A 111 21.67 -20.26 15.04
CA PRO A 111 20.23 -20.30 15.36
C PRO A 111 19.94 -20.24 16.88
N VAL A 112 20.86 -19.67 17.66
CA VAL A 112 20.74 -19.45 19.10
C VAL A 112 21.46 -18.14 19.49
N ARG A 113 20.96 -17.41 20.49
CA ARG A 113 21.62 -16.25 21.13
C ARG A 113 21.61 -16.45 22.63
N PHE A 114 22.74 -16.19 23.29
CA PHE A 114 22.84 -16.17 24.74
C PHE A 114 23.04 -14.71 25.18
N MET A 115 22.25 -14.25 26.13
CA MET A 115 22.31 -12.88 26.63
C MET A 115 22.48 -12.91 28.14
N LEU A 116 23.54 -12.29 28.64
CA LEU A 116 23.82 -12.19 30.07
C LEU A 116 23.66 -10.73 30.50
N PHE A 117 22.64 -10.46 31.29
CA PHE A 117 22.38 -9.13 31.85
C PHE A 117 22.94 -9.03 33.26
N SER A 118 23.72 -7.99 33.53
CA SER A 118 24.17 -7.64 34.89
C SER A 118 23.32 -6.50 35.42
N LEU A 119 22.62 -6.70 36.54
CA LEU A 119 21.77 -5.69 37.15
C LEU A 119 22.57 -4.79 38.09
N ALA A 120 22.16 -3.52 38.18
CA ALA A 120 22.74 -2.57 39.13
C ALA A 120 22.60 -3.02 40.61
N SER A 121 21.65 -3.94 40.90
CA SER A 121 21.44 -4.55 42.22
C SER A 121 22.47 -5.64 42.58
N GLY A 122 23.31 -6.07 41.63
CA GLY A 122 24.25 -7.19 41.81
C GLY A 122 23.70 -8.56 41.40
N GLU A 123 22.44 -8.63 40.99
CA GLU A 123 21.83 -9.82 40.39
C GLU A 123 22.17 -9.92 38.90
N ALA A 124 21.94 -11.09 38.29
CA ALA A 124 22.12 -11.29 36.86
C ALA A 124 20.97 -12.07 36.23
N ILE A 125 20.75 -11.90 34.92
CA ILE A 125 19.77 -12.66 34.16
C ILE A 125 20.48 -13.31 32.97
N LEU A 126 20.31 -14.62 32.81
CA LEU A 126 20.69 -15.33 31.61
C LEU A 126 19.44 -15.54 30.75
N ALA A 127 19.44 -15.03 29.54
CA ALA A 127 18.39 -15.29 28.56
C ALA A 127 18.95 -16.04 27.34
N VAL A 128 18.15 -16.95 26.79
CA VAL A 128 18.48 -17.71 25.60
C VAL A 128 17.35 -17.58 24.60
N ILE A 129 17.69 -17.20 23.38
CA ILE A 129 16.76 -17.13 22.24
C ILE A 129 17.20 -18.20 21.26
N ALA A 130 16.30 -19.09 20.86
CA ALA A 130 16.57 -20.17 19.92
C ALA A 130 15.56 -20.12 18.75
N HIS A 131 16.04 -20.40 17.55
CA HIS A 131 15.20 -20.54 16.37
C HIS A 131 14.48 -21.90 16.38
N GLN A 132 13.23 -21.95 15.92
CA GLN A 132 12.42 -23.17 15.90
C GLN A 132 13.05 -24.32 15.09
N ILE A 133 13.91 -24.00 14.13
CA ILE A 133 14.71 -24.97 13.35
C ILE A 133 15.56 -25.92 14.22
N LEU A 134 15.84 -25.56 15.48
CA LEU A 134 16.56 -26.40 16.44
C LEU A 134 15.67 -27.39 17.22
N ALA A 135 14.36 -27.43 16.98
CA ALA A 135 13.43 -28.19 17.82
C ALA A 135 13.75 -29.69 17.89
N GLU A 136 14.28 -30.29 16.82
CA GLU A 136 14.69 -31.69 16.83
C GLU A 136 15.93 -31.97 17.68
N GLN A 137 16.77 -30.96 17.94
CA GLN A 137 18.05 -31.09 18.64
C GLN A 137 18.08 -30.39 20.02
N LEU A 138 17.11 -29.53 20.32
CA LEU A 138 17.08 -28.68 21.51
C LEU A 138 15.72 -28.69 22.20
N SER A 139 15.73 -28.98 23.50
CA SER A 139 14.62 -28.70 24.42
C SER A 139 15.10 -27.82 25.58
N TRP A 140 14.18 -27.11 26.23
CA TRP A 140 14.52 -26.24 27.36
C TRP A 140 15.10 -27.02 28.55
N ASP A 141 14.61 -28.24 28.79
CA ASP A 141 15.11 -29.14 29.84
C ASP A 141 16.52 -29.63 29.57
N ALA A 142 16.79 -30.09 28.34
CA ALA A 142 18.11 -30.55 27.95
C ALA A 142 19.12 -29.40 27.99
N LEU A 143 18.72 -28.22 27.53
CA LEU A 143 19.54 -27.02 27.60
C LEU A 143 19.88 -26.66 29.04
N SER A 144 18.90 -26.67 29.93
CA SER A 144 19.13 -26.34 31.32
C SER A 144 20.04 -27.33 32.05
N ALA A 145 19.81 -28.63 31.85
CA ALA A 145 20.68 -29.68 32.41
C ALA A 145 22.13 -29.52 31.90
N ALA A 146 22.30 -29.23 30.62
CA ALA A 146 23.61 -29.02 30.02
C ALA A 146 24.27 -27.71 30.52
N LEU A 147 23.52 -26.63 30.72
CA LEU A 147 24.01 -25.39 31.34
C LEU A 147 24.53 -25.62 32.76
N SER A 148 23.80 -26.39 33.56
CA SER A 148 24.20 -26.77 34.92
C SER A 148 25.50 -27.59 34.93
N ALA A 149 25.58 -28.62 34.08
CA ALA A 149 26.79 -29.43 33.93
C ALA A 149 27.99 -28.57 33.46
N ALA A 150 27.77 -27.69 32.48
CA ALA A 150 28.80 -26.80 31.95
C ALA A 150 29.35 -25.85 33.01
N TYR A 151 28.46 -25.28 33.84
CA TYR A 151 28.86 -24.44 34.97
C TYR A 151 29.73 -25.20 35.98
N GLN A 152 29.38 -26.47 36.25
CA GLN A 152 30.15 -27.36 37.14
C GLN A 152 31.41 -27.94 36.47
N GLN A 153 31.76 -27.50 35.26
CA GLN A 153 32.89 -28.02 34.46
C GLN A 153 32.80 -29.54 34.18
N GLN A 154 31.57 -30.05 34.12
CA GLN A 154 31.26 -31.42 33.72
C GLN A 154 30.91 -31.48 32.22
N PRO A 155 30.96 -32.65 31.57
CA PRO A 155 30.56 -32.81 30.18
C PRO A 155 29.11 -32.34 29.95
N ALA A 156 28.93 -31.32 29.11
CA ALA A 156 27.66 -30.68 28.85
C ALA A 156 27.17 -30.99 27.43
N GLN A 157 26.72 -32.24 27.20
CA GLN A 157 26.11 -32.64 25.93
C GLN A 157 24.59 -32.57 26.01
N LEU A 158 23.97 -32.06 24.95
CA LEU A 158 22.54 -32.20 24.73
C LEU A 158 22.29 -33.68 24.36
N ASN A 159 21.68 -34.44 25.25
CA ASN A 159 21.27 -35.82 24.97
C ASN A 159 20.03 -35.76 24.05
N GLY A 160 20.18 -36.02 22.75
CA GLY A 160 19.05 -36.00 21.79
C GLY A 160 18.12 -37.22 21.89
N PRO A 161 17.17 -37.40 20.95
CA PRO A 161 16.06 -36.51 20.66
C PRO A 161 15.00 -36.57 21.80
N ALA A 162 14.23 -35.51 22.00
CA ALA A 162 13.03 -35.58 22.83
C ALA A 162 12.06 -36.59 22.18
N ALA A 163 11.54 -37.54 22.97
CA ALA A 163 10.42 -38.37 22.56
C ALA A 163 9.28 -37.48 22.04
N ALA A 164 8.63 -37.90 20.94
CA ALA A 164 7.49 -37.26 20.28
C ALA A 164 6.82 -36.11 21.08
N GLY A 165 7.17 -34.87 20.72
CA GLY A 165 6.67 -33.63 21.35
C GLY A 165 7.80 -32.65 21.63
N CYS A 166 8.14 -31.80 20.67
CA CYS A 166 9.19 -30.78 20.85
C CYS A 166 8.66 -29.63 21.72
N ASP A 167 9.35 -29.37 22.83
CA ASP A 167 8.93 -28.49 23.94
C ASP A 167 9.33 -27.00 23.74
N LEU A 168 9.95 -26.63 22.61
CA LEU A 168 10.29 -25.22 22.32
C LEU A 168 9.02 -24.35 22.14
N ALA A 169 7.94 -24.94 21.62
CA ALA A 169 6.67 -24.27 21.34
C ALA A 169 5.72 -24.19 22.55
N THR A 170 5.85 -25.09 23.52
CA THR A 170 5.10 -25.12 24.79
C THR A 170 5.75 -24.17 25.80
N SER A 171 5.62 -22.87 25.54
CA SER A 171 5.76 -21.91 26.63
C SER A 171 4.60 -22.15 27.61
N GLY A 172 4.87 -22.72 28.79
CA GLY A 172 3.85 -22.76 29.83
C GLY A 172 3.94 -23.82 30.94
N GLN A 173 4.91 -24.73 30.98
CA GLN A 173 5.08 -25.58 32.17
C GLN A 173 6.43 -25.41 32.84
N HIS A 174 6.32 -24.79 34.02
CA HIS A 174 7.32 -24.67 35.08
C HIS A 174 8.23 -25.90 35.18
N VAL A 175 9.47 -25.74 34.76
CA VAL A 175 10.55 -26.61 35.25
C VAL A 175 11.32 -25.81 36.29
N ALA A 176 10.92 -26.05 37.55
CA ALA A 176 11.67 -25.62 38.72
C ALA A 176 13.00 -26.38 38.72
N LEU A 177 14.05 -25.72 38.24
CA LEU A 177 15.40 -26.26 38.30
C LEU A 177 15.91 -26.14 39.73
N THR A 178 15.95 -27.28 40.40
CA THR A 178 16.84 -27.46 41.55
C THR A 178 18.24 -27.69 41.02
N LEU A 179 18.96 -26.61 40.69
CA LEU A 179 20.39 -26.58 40.94
C LEU A 179 20.51 -26.81 42.44
N ALA A 180 21.28 -27.81 42.88
CA ALA A 180 21.47 -28.04 44.31
C ALA A 180 21.99 -26.74 44.98
N GLY A 181 21.08 -25.99 45.58
CA GLY A 181 21.34 -24.80 46.38
C GLY A 181 21.29 -23.41 45.73
N VAL A 182 20.85 -23.21 44.48
CA VAL A 182 20.99 -21.89 43.81
C VAL A 182 19.83 -21.61 42.83
N ILE A 183 19.24 -20.41 42.91
CA ILE A 183 18.15 -19.82 42.09
C ILE A 183 16.73 -19.87 42.70
N SER A 184 16.12 -18.68 42.80
CA SER A 184 14.71 -18.46 43.13
C SER A 184 13.91 -18.07 41.87
N GLN A 185 12.94 -18.93 41.52
CA GLN A 185 11.82 -18.79 40.55
C GLN A 185 12.09 -18.29 39.11
N PRO A 186 11.57 -18.99 38.07
CA PRO A 186 11.59 -18.49 36.69
C PRO A 186 10.66 -17.27 36.51
N LEU A 187 11.09 -16.30 35.69
CA LEU A 187 10.27 -15.15 35.28
C LEU A 187 9.40 -15.55 34.08
N ALA A 188 8.10 -15.32 34.16
CA ALA A 188 7.17 -15.62 33.07
C ALA A 188 7.37 -14.63 31.91
N LEU A 189 7.90 -15.12 30.79
CA LEU A 189 7.74 -14.48 29.47
C LEU A 189 6.38 -14.92 28.93
N ALA A 190 5.51 -13.96 28.58
CA ALA A 190 4.14 -14.25 28.15
C ALA A 190 4.13 -15.22 26.96
N ALA A 191 3.50 -16.39 27.15
CA ALA A 191 3.27 -17.38 26.12
C ALA A 191 2.16 -16.94 25.16
N VAL A 192 2.41 -17.00 23.86
CA VAL A 192 1.34 -17.10 22.86
C VAL A 192 0.90 -18.57 22.85
N ALA A 193 -0.31 -18.83 23.33
CA ALA A 193 -0.83 -20.19 23.48
C ALA A 193 -1.03 -20.87 22.12
N SER A 194 -0.54 -22.11 21.98
CA SER A 194 -0.92 -23.03 20.91
C SER A 194 -2.10 -23.91 21.39
N PRO A 195 -3.13 -24.17 20.56
CA PRO A 195 -4.39 -24.76 21.03
C PRO A 195 -4.29 -26.28 21.18
N ALA A 196 -4.69 -26.81 22.34
CA ALA A 196 -5.05 -28.21 22.51
C ALA A 196 -6.57 -28.38 22.41
N GLU A 197 -7.01 -29.42 21.70
CA GLU A 197 -8.41 -29.77 21.41
C GLU A 197 -9.33 -29.79 22.66
N ALA A 198 -10.29 -28.87 22.70
CA ALA A 198 -11.57 -28.92 23.42
C ALA A 198 -12.55 -27.88 22.80
N PRO A 199 -13.89 -28.00 22.95
CA PRO A 199 -14.92 -27.56 21.99
C PRO A 199 -15.06 -26.02 21.84
N PRO A 200 -15.70 -25.51 20.77
CA PRO A 200 -15.41 -24.19 20.21
C PRO A 200 -15.79 -23.03 21.12
N VAL A 201 -14.81 -22.15 21.37
CA VAL A 201 -14.99 -20.83 21.99
C VAL A 201 -15.48 -19.86 20.92
N ALA A 202 -16.80 -19.62 20.89
CA ALA A 202 -17.45 -18.75 19.90
C ALA A 202 -17.38 -17.24 20.22
N ALA A 203 -16.69 -16.82 21.30
CA ALA A 203 -16.81 -15.47 21.83
C ALA A 203 -15.90 -14.41 21.16
N ASP A 204 -14.68 -14.73 20.73
CA ASP A 204 -13.75 -13.75 20.13
C ASP A 204 -14.00 -13.50 18.63
N ASN A 205 -14.45 -14.52 17.89
CA ASN A 205 -14.67 -14.39 16.45
C ASN A 205 -15.88 -13.50 16.14
N ALA A 206 -16.94 -13.53 16.95
CA ALA A 206 -18.14 -12.72 16.72
C ALA A 206 -17.87 -11.20 16.82
N ALA A 207 -16.94 -10.79 17.69
CA ALA A 207 -16.53 -9.39 17.81
C ALA A 207 -15.74 -8.92 16.58
N ILE A 208 -14.78 -9.74 16.11
CA ILE A 208 -13.99 -9.45 14.90
C ILE A 208 -14.89 -9.38 13.67
N VAL A 209 -15.83 -10.33 13.51
CA VAL A 209 -16.82 -10.28 12.42
C VAL A 209 -17.64 -9.00 12.46
N THR A 210 -18.05 -8.55 13.65
CA THR A 210 -18.81 -7.30 13.81
C THR A 210 -17.98 -6.08 13.42
N ALA A 211 -16.71 -6.01 13.84
CA ALA A 211 -15.80 -4.92 13.48
C ALA A 211 -15.56 -4.85 11.96
N ILE A 212 -15.23 -5.99 11.33
CA ILE A 212 -15.04 -6.08 9.88
C ILE A 212 -16.32 -5.68 9.14
N LEU A 213 -17.48 -6.16 9.58
CA LEU A 213 -18.76 -5.83 8.96
C LEU A 213 -19.08 -4.34 9.09
N THR A 214 -18.79 -3.70 10.22
CA THR A 214 -18.96 -2.25 10.38
C THR A 214 -18.08 -1.49 9.38
N GLU A 215 -16.79 -1.83 9.28
CA GLU A 215 -15.89 -1.17 8.34
C GLU A 215 -16.30 -1.41 6.88
N PHE A 216 -16.80 -2.59 6.53
CA PHE A 216 -17.36 -2.87 5.20
C PHE A 216 -18.58 -1.99 4.91
N ARG A 217 -19.54 -1.90 5.85
CA ARG A 217 -20.76 -1.11 5.69
C ARG A 217 -20.45 0.37 5.50
N ASP A 218 -19.53 0.90 6.30
CA ASP A 218 -19.13 2.29 6.23
C ASP A 218 -18.39 2.59 4.93
N ALA A 219 -17.43 1.75 4.56
CA ALA A 219 -16.61 1.95 3.36
C ALA A 219 -17.41 1.79 2.05
N LEU A 220 -18.46 0.96 2.04
CA LEU A 220 -19.35 0.74 0.89
C LEU A 220 -20.63 1.59 0.93
N ALA A 221 -20.84 2.38 1.99
CA ALA A 221 -22.09 3.10 2.27
C ALA A 221 -23.33 2.17 2.21
N MET A 222 -23.21 0.95 2.73
CA MET A 222 -24.20 -0.12 2.61
C MET A 222 -24.60 -0.69 3.98
N PRO A 223 -25.41 0.04 4.79
CA PRO A 223 -25.72 -0.36 6.17
C PRO A 223 -26.43 -1.73 6.28
N GLN A 224 -27.10 -2.17 5.21
CA GLN A 224 -27.81 -3.45 5.13
C GLN A 224 -26.91 -4.67 4.80
N MET A 225 -25.62 -4.47 4.49
CA MET A 225 -24.71 -5.58 4.18
C MET A 225 -24.65 -6.58 5.34
N ARG A 226 -24.66 -7.87 5.04
CA ARG A 226 -24.63 -8.97 6.00
C ARG A 226 -23.22 -9.58 6.09
N ALA A 227 -22.95 -10.38 7.11
CA ALA A 227 -21.60 -10.90 7.38
C ALA A 227 -21.12 -11.90 6.32
N GLU A 228 -22.06 -12.54 5.62
CA GLU A 228 -21.82 -13.51 4.55
C GLU A 228 -21.79 -12.89 3.15
N ASP A 229 -22.12 -11.61 3.03
CA ASP A 229 -22.10 -10.92 1.74
C ASP A 229 -20.64 -10.67 1.32
N ASP A 230 -20.33 -10.97 0.06
CA ASP A 230 -19.01 -10.76 -0.53
C ASP A 230 -18.74 -9.27 -0.75
N PHE A 231 -17.65 -8.76 -0.18
CA PHE A 231 -17.22 -7.37 -0.26
C PHE A 231 -17.09 -6.84 -1.68
N PHE A 232 -16.56 -7.63 -2.61
CA PHE A 232 -16.36 -7.23 -4.00
C PHE A 232 -17.66 -7.29 -4.80
N ASP A 233 -18.59 -8.17 -4.43
CA ASP A 233 -19.95 -8.21 -5.00
C ASP A 233 -20.78 -6.99 -4.60
N GLN A 234 -20.55 -6.45 -3.41
CA GLN A 234 -21.15 -5.19 -2.97
C GLN A 234 -20.44 -3.94 -3.55
N GLY A 235 -19.48 -4.15 -4.45
CA GLY A 235 -18.74 -3.11 -5.16
C GLY A 235 -17.53 -2.56 -4.40
N GLY A 236 -16.98 -3.36 -3.49
CA GLY A 236 -15.63 -3.15 -3.00
C GLY A 236 -14.58 -3.33 -4.11
N HIS A 237 -13.51 -2.55 -4.03
CA HIS A 237 -12.34 -2.65 -4.90
C HIS A 237 -11.07 -2.37 -4.07
N SER A 238 -9.89 -2.52 -4.67
CA SER A 238 -8.59 -2.47 -3.95
C SER A 238 -8.38 -1.19 -3.13
N LEU A 239 -8.95 -0.06 -3.59
CA LEU A 239 -8.86 1.22 -2.90
C LEU A 239 -9.70 1.23 -1.60
N ILE A 240 -10.97 0.82 -1.69
CA ILE A 240 -11.86 0.68 -0.53
C ILE A 240 -11.33 -0.40 0.43
N ALA A 241 -10.81 -1.50 -0.12
CA ALA A 241 -10.17 -2.56 0.65
C ALA A 241 -8.99 -2.05 1.49
N THR A 242 -8.10 -1.25 0.89
CA THR A 242 -6.98 -0.63 1.61
C THR A 242 -7.47 0.28 2.73
N ARG A 243 -8.58 1.02 2.49
CA ARG A 243 -9.24 1.82 3.54
C ARG A 243 -9.67 0.96 4.73
N VAL A 244 -10.39 -0.11 4.42
CA VAL A 244 -10.93 -1.03 5.43
C VAL A 244 -9.80 -1.66 6.22
N ILE A 245 -8.77 -2.18 5.55
CA ILE A 245 -7.61 -2.81 6.20
C ILE A 245 -6.91 -1.81 7.13
N GLY A 246 -6.64 -0.59 6.68
CA GLY A 246 -6.01 0.44 7.51
C GLY A 246 -6.87 0.86 8.71
N ARG A 247 -8.20 0.95 8.55
CA ARG A 247 -9.13 1.25 9.66
C ARG A 247 -9.25 0.10 10.64
N LEU A 248 -9.29 -1.14 10.15
CA LEU A 248 -9.25 -2.34 10.99
C LEU A 248 -7.98 -2.38 11.85
N LEU A 249 -6.82 -2.08 11.26
CA LEU A 249 -5.58 -2.05 12.01
C LEU A 249 -5.55 -0.89 13.03
N SER A 250 -5.92 0.33 12.61
CA SER A 250 -5.81 1.52 13.47
C SER A 250 -6.85 1.61 14.58
N LEU A 251 -8.13 1.36 14.26
CA LEU A 251 -9.25 1.51 15.19
C LEU A 251 -9.51 0.25 16.00
N HIS A 252 -9.34 -0.92 15.38
CA HIS A 252 -9.72 -2.19 15.96
C HIS A 252 -8.54 -3.10 16.31
N GLN A 253 -7.31 -2.71 15.95
CA GLN A 253 -6.10 -3.52 16.10
C GLN A 253 -6.24 -4.91 15.44
N ILE A 254 -7.01 -4.95 14.34
CA ILE A 254 -7.25 -6.15 13.53
C ILE A 254 -6.34 -6.05 12.30
N GLU A 255 -5.36 -6.93 12.22
CA GLU A 255 -4.46 -7.05 11.07
C GLU A 255 -5.02 -8.07 10.08
N VAL A 256 -5.24 -7.63 8.85
CA VAL A 256 -5.69 -8.45 7.71
C VAL A 256 -4.88 -8.03 6.49
N SER A 257 -4.38 -8.99 5.71
CA SER A 257 -3.68 -8.63 4.46
C SER A 257 -4.69 -8.39 3.33
N ILE A 258 -4.28 -7.62 2.32
CA ILE A 258 -5.07 -7.45 1.10
C ILE A 258 -5.32 -8.79 0.39
N ASN A 259 -4.35 -9.72 0.47
CA ASN A 259 -4.49 -11.06 -0.07
C ASN A 259 -5.59 -11.85 0.65
N ASP A 260 -5.65 -11.76 1.98
CA ASP A 260 -6.69 -12.42 2.77
C ASP A 260 -8.08 -11.90 2.39
N LEU A 261 -8.23 -10.58 2.20
CA LEU A 261 -9.50 -10.02 1.78
C LEU A 261 -9.94 -10.56 0.39
N PHE A 262 -9.03 -10.65 -0.58
CA PHE A 262 -9.35 -11.23 -1.89
C PHE A 262 -9.67 -12.73 -1.85
N SER A 263 -9.05 -13.47 -0.94
CA SER A 263 -9.26 -14.91 -0.79
C SER A 263 -10.47 -15.26 0.10
N TYR A 264 -10.81 -14.37 1.04
CA TYR A 264 -11.87 -14.55 2.04
C TYR A 264 -12.73 -13.27 2.11
N PRO A 265 -13.51 -12.96 1.05
CA PRO A 265 -14.10 -11.64 0.84
C PRO A 265 -15.33 -11.32 1.69
N THR A 266 -15.73 -12.18 2.62
CA THR A 266 -16.87 -11.94 3.51
C THR A 266 -16.37 -11.58 4.90
N ALA A 267 -17.11 -10.75 5.64
CA ALA A 267 -16.71 -10.40 7.00
C ALA A 267 -16.55 -11.65 7.89
N GLN A 268 -17.39 -12.66 7.67
CA GLN A 268 -17.33 -13.94 8.37
C GLN A 268 -16.07 -14.75 8.03
N ALA A 269 -15.68 -14.83 6.74
CA ALA A 269 -14.51 -15.59 6.32
C ALA A 269 -13.20 -14.85 6.62
N LEU A 270 -13.18 -13.53 6.45
CA LEU A 270 -12.01 -12.70 6.72
C LEU A 270 -11.64 -12.71 8.20
N ALA A 271 -12.63 -12.73 9.09
CA ALA A 271 -12.39 -12.82 10.53
C ALA A 271 -11.57 -14.06 10.93
N ALA A 272 -11.63 -15.16 10.16
CA ALA A 272 -10.82 -16.34 10.41
C ALA A 272 -9.34 -16.16 10.03
N GLN A 273 -9.01 -15.18 9.18
CA GLN A 273 -7.63 -14.82 8.83
C GLN A 273 -7.10 -13.63 9.63
N ALA A 274 -8.00 -12.88 10.26
CA ALA A 274 -7.67 -11.72 11.07
C ALA A 274 -6.74 -12.10 12.23
N LYS A 275 -5.63 -11.37 12.35
CA LYS A 275 -4.73 -11.46 13.49
C LYS A 275 -5.02 -10.29 14.42
N GLN A 276 -5.19 -10.56 15.71
CA GLN A 276 -5.22 -9.48 16.70
C GLN A 276 -3.81 -8.95 16.89
N HIS A 277 -3.61 -7.71 16.51
CA HIS A 277 -2.36 -7.01 16.71
C HIS A 277 -2.30 -6.56 18.19
N GLN A 278 -1.38 -7.12 18.97
CA GLN A 278 -1.05 -6.51 20.26
C GLN A 278 -0.15 -5.31 19.96
N PRO A 279 -0.53 -4.10 20.39
CA PRO A 279 0.26 -2.92 20.08
C PRO A 279 1.68 -3.11 20.63
N ALA A 280 2.66 -3.20 19.73
CA ALA A 280 3.99 -2.72 20.06
C ALA A 280 3.80 -1.30 20.58
N ALA A 281 4.37 -0.99 21.74
CA ALA A 281 4.24 0.31 22.40
C ALA A 281 4.24 1.40 21.32
N ALA A 282 3.08 2.03 21.12
CA ALA A 282 2.89 3.04 20.10
C ALA A 282 4.14 3.92 20.13
N ALA A 283 4.87 4.00 19.02
CA ALA A 283 5.90 5.02 18.87
C ALA A 283 5.21 6.30 19.30
N ALA A 284 5.61 6.80 20.47
CA ALA A 284 4.82 7.74 21.24
C ALA A 284 4.37 8.81 20.26
N ALA A 285 3.06 9.02 20.13
CA ALA A 285 2.50 10.05 19.28
C ALA A 285 3.34 11.30 19.52
N THR A 286 4.21 11.62 18.56
CA THR A 286 5.16 12.71 18.73
C THR A 286 4.27 13.90 18.90
N ALA A 287 4.24 14.46 20.11
CA ALA A 287 3.42 15.62 20.40
C ALA A 287 3.74 16.63 19.29
N VAL A 288 2.73 16.95 18.48
CA VAL A 288 2.86 17.94 17.42
C VAL A 288 3.30 19.22 18.12
N THR A 289 4.58 19.54 17.99
CA THR A 289 5.11 20.82 18.47
C THR A 289 4.25 21.90 17.84
N PRO A 290 3.72 22.88 18.60
CA PRO A 290 2.92 23.94 18.03
C PRO A 290 3.69 24.59 16.89
N PHE A 291 3.20 24.37 15.68
CA PHE A 291 3.82 24.87 14.46
C PHE A 291 3.68 26.41 14.43
N ASN A 292 4.73 27.10 13.99
CA ASN A 292 4.68 28.55 13.77
C ASN A 292 3.80 28.81 12.54
N GLU A 293 2.52 29.09 12.79
CA GLU A 293 1.28 29.19 12.01
C GLU A 293 1.27 29.51 10.48
N LYS A 294 2.38 29.56 9.72
CA LYS A 294 2.35 30.12 8.34
C LYS A 294 3.10 29.39 7.22
N SER A 295 3.91 28.35 7.47
CA SER A 295 4.70 27.70 6.38
C SER A 295 5.15 26.24 6.58
N ALA A 296 4.52 25.28 5.89
CA ALA A 296 4.91 23.87 5.93
C ALA A 296 5.75 23.45 4.71
N PRO A 297 6.60 22.41 4.80
CA PRO A 297 7.24 21.82 3.63
C PRO A 297 6.20 21.18 2.70
N LEU A 298 6.56 20.94 1.44
CA LEU A 298 5.78 20.07 0.55
C LEU A 298 5.96 18.60 0.95
N SER A 299 4.91 17.78 0.77
CA SER A 299 5.05 16.32 0.81
C SER A 299 5.95 15.84 -0.34
N LEU A 300 6.49 14.63 -0.27
CA LEU A 300 7.31 14.05 -1.35
C LEU A 300 6.55 14.02 -2.69
N ALA A 301 5.26 13.65 -2.66
CA ALA A 301 4.39 13.68 -3.83
C ALA A 301 4.23 15.11 -4.40
N GLN A 302 3.94 16.10 -3.55
CA GLN A 302 3.86 17.50 -3.97
C GLN A 302 5.19 18.03 -4.53
N GLN A 303 6.34 17.61 -3.99
CA GLN A 303 7.65 17.99 -4.52
C GLN A 303 7.86 17.42 -5.93
N SER A 304 7.56 16.13 -6.12
CA SER A 304 7.63 15.44 -7.41
C SER A 304 6.74 16.13 -8.45
N LEU A 305 5.46 16.37 -8.11
CA LEU A 305 4.52 17.09 -8.98
C LEU A 305 5.01 18.51 -9.31
N TRP A 306 5.55 19.23 -8.31
CA TRP A 306 6.07 20.58 -8.51
C TRP A 306 7.26 20.62 -9.47
N LYS A 307 8.18 19.64 -9.39
CA LYS A 307 9.32 19.54 -10.33
C LYS A 307 8.83 19.44 -11.77
N ILE A 308 7.85 18.58 -12.04
CA ILE A 308 7.28 18.39 -13.38
C ILE A 308 6.52 19.66 -13.81
N TYR A 309 5.72 20.23 -12.91
CA TYR A 309 4.97 21.46 -13.16
C TYR A 309 5.89 22.63 -13.56
N ALA A 310 7.00 22.79 -12.86
CA ALA A 310 8.02 23.80 -13.18
C ALA A 310 8.74 23.50 -14.50
N ALA A 311 9.11 22.24 -14.75
CA ALA A 311 9.78 21.81 -15.99
C ALA A 311 8.91 22.04 -17.23
N MET A 312 7.58 21.88 -17.10
CA MET A 312 6.61 22.09 -18.17
C MET A 312 6.10 23.54 -18.26
N GLY A 313 6.76 24.48 -17.59
CA GLY A 313 6.49 25.91 -17.74
C GLY A 313 5.22 26.41 -17.05
N TYR A 314 4.74 25.71 -16.02
CA TYR A 314 3.58 26.11 -15.21
C TYR A 314 2.23 26.16 -15.98
N GLY A 315 2.02 25.24 -16.93
CA GLY A 315 0.80 25.15 -17.76
C GLY A 315 -0.46 24.61 -17.04
N ASP A 316 -1.53 24.34 -17.79
CA ASP A 316 -2.82 23.83 -17.28
C ASP A 316 -2.90 22.29 -17.17
N ILE A 317 -1.82 21.58 -17.51
CA ILE A 317 -1.74 20.11 -17.53
C ILE A 317 -2.08 19.42 -16.20
N PHE A 318 -1.98 20.13 -15.07
CA PHE A 318 -2.31 19.65 -13.73
C PHE A 318 -3.59 20.28 -13.18
N ASN A 319 -4.39 20.91 -14.04
CA ASN A 319 -5.75 21.25 -13.71
C ASN A 319 -6.63 20.00 -13.70
N LEU A 320 -7.57 19.97 -12.76
CA LEU A 320 -8.62 18.97 -12.65
C LEU A 320 -9.97 19.65 -12.92
N PRO A 321 -10.39 19.79 -14.19
CA PRO A 321 -11.66 20.40 -14.55
C PRO A 321 -12.80 19.40 -14.42
N PHE A 322 -13.67 19.60 -13.44
CA PHE A 322 -14.94 18.87 -13.34
C PHE A 322 -16.12 19.77 -13.66
N VAL A 323 -17.16 19.21 -14.27
CA VAL A 323 -18.41 19.92 -14.54
C VAL A 323 -19.59 19.09 -14.06
N LEU A 324 -20.37 19.67 -13.16
CA LEU A 324 -21.62 19.08 -12.67
C LEU A 324 -22.80 19.77 -13.35
N ARG A 325 -23.70 18.97 -13.93
CA ARG A 325 -25.01 19.43 -14.37
C ARG A 325 -26.06 19.07 -13.32
N PHE A 326 -26.77 20.07 -12.83
CA PHE A 326 -27.93 19.86 -11.97
C PHE A 326 -29.16 19.53 -12.81
N VAL A 327 -29.83 18.44 -12.45
CA VAL A 327 -31.07 17.98 -13.09
C VAL A 327 -32.26 18.73 -12.49
N ASP A 328 -32.20 19.01 -11.19
CA ASP A 328 -33.19 19.76 -10.44
C ASP A 328 -32.69 21.18 -10.13
N GLU A 329 -33.58 22.07 -9.70
CA GLU A 329 -33.20 23.43 -9.29
C GLU A 329 -32.33 23.40 -8.04
N VAL A 330 -31.13 24.01 -8.12
CA VAL A 330 -30.21 24.16 -6.99
C VAL A 330 -30.18 25.61 -6.52
N ASP A 331 -30.12 25.81 -5.21
CA ASP A 331 -29.92 27.11 -4.59
C ASP A 331 -28.42 27.43 -4.59
N GLU A 332 -28.06 28.43 -5.38
CA GLU A 332 -26.67 28.83 -5.60
C GLU A 332 -26.03 29.44 -4.34
N GLU A 333 -26.81 30.13 -3.50
CA GLU A 333 -26.31 30.74 -2.27
C GLU A 333 -26.03 29.67 -1.22
N LEU A 334 -26.92 28.67 -1.10
CA LEU A 334 -26.67 27.52 -0.23
C LEU A 334 -25.47 26.71 -0.71
N LEU A 335 -25.28 26.55 -2.01
CA LEU A 335 -24.11 25.88 -2.59
C LEU A 335 -22.81 26.63 -2.29
N HIS A 336 -22.82 27.95 -2.42
CA HIS A 336 -21.69 28.82 -2.04
C HIS A 336 -21.35 28.66 -0.55
N GLN A 337 -22.34 28.71 0.33
CA GLN A 337 -22.15 28.54 1.78
C GLN A 337 -21.63 27.13 2.13
N ALA A 338 -22.16 26.10 1.47
CA ALA A 338 -21.74 24.73 1.67
C ALA A 338 -20.28 24.52 1.25
N MET A 339 -19.87 25.04 0.09
CA MET A 339 -18.46 24.96 -0.33
C MET A 339 -17.55 25.78 0.60
N HIS A 340 -18.00 26.95 1.07
CA HIS A 340 -17.26 27.72 2.07
C HIS A 340 -16.99 26.88 3.33
N ASP A 341 -17.97 26.12 3.83
CA ASP A 341 -17.77 25.23 4.98
C ASP A 341 -16.76 24.11 4.72
N VAL A 342 -16.76 23.56 3.51
CA VAL A 342 -15.77 22.57 3.05
C VAL A 342 -14.36 23.18 3.04
N LEU A 343 -14.19 24.41 2.54
CA LEU A 343 -12.91 25.13 2.56
C LEU A 343 -12.43 25.45 3.98
N VAL A 344 -13.35 25.78 4.89
CA VAL A 344 -13.02 26.00 6.32
C VAL A 344 -12.50 24.70 6.93
N ARG A 345 -13.19 23.58 6.69
CA ARG A 345 -12.83 22.24 7.18
C ARG A 345 -11.47 21.76 6.64
N HIS A 346 -11.23 21.90 5.34
CA HIS A 346 -10.06 21.33 4.67
C HIS A 346 -9.01 22.40 4.34
N ALA A 347 -8.03 22.55 5.23
CA ALA A 347 -6.95 23.54 5.05
C ALA A 347 -6.16 23.35 3.74
N GLY A 348 -6.05 22.12 3.22
CA GLY A 348 -5.37 21.81 1.97
C GLY A 348 -5.91 22.61 0.77
N LEU A 349 -7.24 22.73 0.66
CA LEU A 349 -7.90 23.45 -0.44
C LEU A 349 -7.65 24.96 -0.42
N ARG A 350 -7.25 25.52 0.74
CA ARG A 350 -6.94 26.94 0.93
C ARG A 350 -5.45 27.18 1.18
N THR A 351 -4.60 26.37 0.55
CA THR A 351 -3.14 26.45 0.66
C THR A 351 -2.53 27.09 -0.58
N LEU A 352 -1.61 28.02 -0.36
CA LEU A 352 -0.78 28.65 -1.37
C LEU A 352 0.62 28.03 -1.40
N PHE A 353 1.31 28.13 -2.52
CA PHE A 353 2.63 27.55 -2.74
C PHE A 353 3.62 28.65 -3.08
N MET A 354 4.53 28.94 -2.15
CA MET A 354 5.45 30.06 -2.26
C MET A 354 6.89 29.59 -2.38
N THR A 355 7.62 30.12 -3.37
CA THR A 355 9.06 29.93 -3.47
C THR A 355 9.77 30.73 -2.37
N THR A 356 10.59 30.05 -1.58
CA THR A 356 11.43 30.63 -0.53
C THR A 356 12.90 30.29 -0.80
N GLY A 357 13.82 30.81 0.03
CA GLY A 357 15.25 30.45 -0.06
C GLY A 357 15.53 28.96 0.20
N GLU A 358 14.58 28.24 0.80
CA GLU A 358 14.66 26.80 1.09
C GLU A 358 13.91 25.94 0.06
N GLY A 359 13.42 26.54 -1.04
CA GLY A 359 12.53 25.90 -1.99
C GLY A 359 11.07 26.27 -1.78
N VAL A 360 10.16 25.50 -2.38
CA VAL A 360 8.73 25.79 -2.35
C VAL A 360 8.10 25.29 -1.07
N ARG A 361 7.26 26.12 -0.45
CA ARG A 361 6.60 25.83 0.83
C ARG A 361 5.11 26.11 0.75
N GLN A 362 4.35 25.36 1.53
CA GLN A 362 2.90 25.51 1.71
C GLN A 362 2.61 26.65 2.69
N ARG A 363 1.79 27.63 2.29
CA ARG A 363 1.23 28.65 3.17
C ARG A 363 -0.29 28.48 3.26
N ILE A 364 -0.75 28.10 4.43
CA ILE A 364 -2.16 27.90 4.70
C ILE A 364 -2.82 29.27 4.89
N VAL A 365 -3.85 29.57 4.09
CA VAL A 365 -4.67 30.78 4.25
C VAL A 365 -5.63 30.55 5.41
N PRO A 366 -5.60 31.36 6.49
CA PRO A 366 -6.57 31.23 7.58
C PRO A 366 -8.01 31.33 7.08
N ALA A 367 -8.93 30.56 7.68
CA ALA A 367 -10.34 30.55 7.27
C ALA A 367 -10.97 31.96 7.30
N ALA A 368 -10.60 32.80 8.27
CA ALA A 368 -11.07 34.18 8.39
C ALA A 368 -10.61 35.09 7.22
N GLU A 369 -9.58 34.69 6.48
CA GLU A 369 -9.03 35.44 5.34
C GLU A 369 -9.56 34.95 3.99
N LEU A 370 -10.41 33.90 3.94
CA LEU A 370 -10.97 33.37 2.69
C LEU A 370 -11.69 34.43 1.85
N GLY A 371 -12.34 35.41 2.50
CA GLY A 371 -13.02 36.53 1.83
C GLY A 371 -12.09 37.47 1.05
N ASN A 372 -10.77 37.39 1.26
CA ASN A 372 -9.77 38.16 0.50
C ASN A 372 -9.46 37.52 -0.87
N TYR A 373 -9.94 36.29 -1.10
CA TYR A 373 -9.65 35.52 -2.30
C TYR A 373 -10.93 35.30 -3.10
N ARG A 374 -10.83 35.40 -4.42
CA ARG A 374 -11.92 35.06 -5.31
C ARG A 374 -11.81 33.59 -5.71
N TRP A 375 -12.73 32.78 -5.23
CA TRP A 375 -12.81 31.34 -5.52
C TRP A 375 -14.17 30.91 -6.06
N PHE A 376 -15.20 31.77 -5.98
CA PHE A 376 -16.56 31.53 -6.49
C PHE A 376 -16.99 32.61 -7.49
N TRP A 377 -17.57 32.18 -8.61
CA TRP A 377 -18.16 33.00 -9.65
C TRP A 377 -19.64 32.65 -9.81
N PRO A 378 -20.56 33.51 -9.34
CA PRO A 378 -21.99 33.22 -9.42
C PRO A 378 -22.52 33.32 -10.86
N SER A 379 -23.69 32.72 -11.14
CA SER A 379 -24.31 32.76 -12.47
C SER A 379 -24.57 34.17 -12.98
N ALA A 380 -24.88 35.10 -12.06
CA ALA A 380 -25.11 36.50 -12.40
C ALA A 380 -23.83 37.28 -12.75
N ALA A 381 -22.64 36.74 -12.49
CA ALA A 381 -21.38 37.45 -12.70
C ALA A 381 -21.06 37.69 -14.18
N GLU A 382 -21.46 36.77 -15.06
CA GLU A 382 -21.08 36.82 -16.47
C GLU A 382 -22.08 36.07 -17.37
N GLN A 383 -22.62 36.77 -18.37
CA GLN A 383 -23.60 36.22 -19.31
C GLN A 383 -22.92 35.85 -20.63
N LYS A 384 -22.23 34.71 -20.62
CA LYS A 384 -21.62 34.09 -21.81
C LYS A 384 -22.17 32.67 -21.99
N PRO A 385 -22.11 32.10 -23.21
CA PRO A 385 -22.45 30.70 -23.41
C PRO A 385 -21.64 29.80 -22.47
N ALA A 386 -22.29 28.83 -21.83
CA ALA A 386 -21.66 27.97 -20.83
C ALA A 386 -20.41 27.28 -21.38
N ALA A 387 -20.46 26.75 -22.61
CA ALA A 387 -19.31 26.13 -23.27
C ALA A 387 -18.07 27.06 -23.33
N THR A 388 -18.26 28.36 -23.57
CA THR A 388 -17.16 29.33 -23.59
C THR A 388 -16.56 29.54 -22.20
N LEU A 389 -17.40 29.58 -21.17
CA LEU A 389 -16.95 29.74 -19.78
C LEU A 389 -16.23 28.48 -19.29
N LEU A 390 -16.75 27.30 -19.58
CA LEU A 390 -16.13 26.02 -19.20
C LEU A 390 -14.74 25.87 -19.84
N LYS A 391 -14.60 26.22 -21.12
CA LYS A 391 -13.30 26.28 -21.81
C LYS A 391 -12.32 27.24 -21.14
N GLN A 392 -12.79 28.43 -20.76
CA GLN A 392 -11.96 29.43 -20.09
C GLN A 392 -11.50 28.98 -18.71
N GLU A 393 -12.36 28.29 -17.95
CA GLU A 393 -11.98 27.74 -16.65
C GLU A 393 -11.01 26.57 -16.82
N ALA A 394 -11.23 25.64 -17.74
CA ALA A 394 -10.32 24.51 -17.98
C ALA A 394 -8.88 24.98 -18.31
N ALA A 395 -8.75 26.01 -19.14
CA ALA A 395 -7.48 26.60 -19.56
C ALA A 395 -6.91 27.65 -18.57
N HIS A 396 -7.46 27.78 -17.36
CA HIS A 396 -6.99 28.77 -16.39
C HIS A 396 -5.60 28.40 -15.85
N LEU A 397 -4.67 29.34 -15.90
CA LEU A 397 -3.33 29.17 -15.33
C LEU A 397 -3.31 29.73 -13.91
N PHE A 398 -3.17 28.84 -12.92
CA PHE A 398 -3.11 29.23 -11.51
C PHE A 398 -1.80 29.94 -11.15
N ASP A 399 -1.88 31.11 -10.52
CA ASP A 399 -0.75 31.67 -9.77
C ASP A 399 -0.77 31.10 -8.35
N LEU A 400 -0.23 29.91 -8.15
CA LEU A 400 -0.29 29.19 -6.87
C LEU A 400 0.32 29.94 -5.68
N ALA A 401 1.11 31.00 -5.90
CA ALA A 401 1.66 31.82 -4.82
C ALA A 401 0.66 32.85 -4.26
N HIS A 402 -0.31 33.26 -5.07
CA HIS A 402 -1.23 34.37 -4.77
C HIS A 402 -2.71 34.05 -4.99
N GLU A 403 -3.04 33.00 -5.74
CA GLU A 403 -4.39 32.51 -6.04
C GLU A 403 -4.63 31.18 -5.33
N LEU A 404 -5.85 30.98 -4.80
CA LEU A 404 -6.23 29.67 -4.27
C LEU A 404 -6.23 28.64 -5.40
N PRO A 405 -5.80 27.39 -5.14
CA PRO A 405 -5.70 26.33 -6.14
C PRO A 405 -7.05 25.71 -6.53
N LEU A 406 -8.10 26.52 -6.56
CA LEU A 406 -9.44 26.12 -6.97
C LEU A 406 -10.29 27.30 -7.45
N ARG A 407 -11.21 27.01 -8.36
CA ARG A 407 -12.18 27.95 -8.92
C ARG A 407 -13.53 27.26 -9.12
N LEU A 408 -14.59 27.89 -8.62
CA LEU A 408 -15.95 27.42 -8.79
C LEU A 408 -16.74 28.42 -9.62
N ARG A 409 -17.24 27.98 -10.77
CA ARG A 409 -18.09 28.82 -11.61
C ARG A 409 -19.45 28.20 -11.82
N PHE A 410 -20.48 28.89 -11.37
CA PHE A 410 -21.85 28.53 -11.63
C PHE A 410 -22.36 29.22 -12.89
N THR A 411 -23.08 28.50 -13.74
CA THR A 411 -23.72 29.02 -14.95
C THR A 411 -25.17 28.58 -14.97
N ARG A 412 -26.05 29.48 -15.39
CA ARG A 412 -27.47 29.20 -15.59
C ARG A 412 -27.88 29.75 -16.95
N ASP A 413 -28.25 28.87 -17.87
CA ASP A 413 -28.76 29.29 -19.17
C ASP A 413 -30.21 29.78 -19.02
N ALA A 414 -30.46 31.03 -19.41
CA ALA A 414 -31.77 31.67 -19.24
C ALA A 414 -32.85 31.10 -20.18
N ALA A 415 -32.47 30.47 -21.29
CA ALA A 415 -33.40 29.94 -22.28
C ALA A 415 -33.75 28.46 -22.03
N SER A 416 -32.76 27.63 -21.70
CA SER A 416 -32.94 26.20 -21.44
C SER A 416 -33.18 25.90 -19.96
N GLY A 417 -32.81 26.80 -19.05
CA GLY A 417 -32.79 26.56 -17.60
C GLY A 417 -31.66 25.64 -17.16
N GLU A 418 -30.71 25.30 -18.05
CA GLU A 418 -29.59 24.42 -17.73
C GLU A 418 -28.69 25.06 -16.66
N GLN A 419 -28.33 24.26 -15.64
CA GLN A 419 -27.54 24.68 -14.49
C GLN A 419 -26.25 23.86 -14.47
N LEU A 420 -25.10 24.50 -14.69
CA LEU A 420 -23.79 23.85 -14.65
C LEU A 420 -22.90 24.50 -13.60
N LEU A 421 -22.22 23.68 -12.81
CA LEU A 421 -21.15 24.08 -11.90
C LEU A 421 -19.82 23.53 -12.42
N SER A 422 -18.92 24.43 -12.83
CA SER A 422 -17.52 24.11 -13.03
C SER A 422 -16.83 24.09 -11.66
N LEU A 423 -16.14 22.99 -11.39
CA LEU A 423 -15.27 22.77 -10.24
C LEU A 423 -13.86 22.55 -10.79
N LEU A 424 -13.05 23.59 -10.81
CA LEU A 424 -11.66 23.52 -11.24
C LEU A 424 -10.75 23.47 -10.02
N PHE A 425 -9.85 22.49 -9.97
CA PHE A 425 -8.82 22.40 -8.93
C PHE A 425 -7.44 22.27 -9.56
N HIS A 426 -6.40 22.70 -8.85
CA HIS A 426 -5.02 22.31 -9.18
C HIS A 426 -4.66 21.01 -8.45
N HIS A 427 -4.00 20.07 -9.12
CA HIS A 427 -3.73 18.73 -8.59
C HIS A 427 -2.89 18.74 -7.30
N MET A 428 -2.13 19.81 -7.03
CA MET A 428 -1.35 20.03 -5.80
C MET A 428 -2.14 19.96 -4.48
N VAL A 429 -3.48 20.13 -4.51
CA VAL A 429 -4.34 20.14 -3.31
C VAL A 429 -5.43 19.08 -3.32
N LEU A 430 -5.59 18.34 -4.42
CA LEU A 430 -6.69 17.40 -4.59
C LEU A 430 -6.23 16.20 -5.41
N ASP A 431 -6.54 15.01 -4.91
CA ASP A 431 -6.48 13.76 -5.65
C ASP A 431 -7.89 13.12 -5.77
N GLU A 432 -8.01 12.03 -6.53
CA GLU A 432 -9.30 11.35 -6.75
C GLU A 432 -9.95 10.90 -5.43
N TRP A 433 -9.16 10.42 -4.46
CA TRP A 433 -9.67 10.05 -3.14
C TRP A 433 -10.25 11.27 -2.41
N SER A 434 -9.49 12.37 -2.40
CA SER A 434 -9.91 13.64 -1.78
C SER A 434 -11.14 14.22 -2.42
N LEU A 435 -11.30 14.07 -3.74
CA LEU A 435 -12.50 14.51 -4.45
C LEU A 435 -13.74 13.82 -3.88
N ASN A 436 -13.68 12.50 -3.67
CA ASN A 436 -14.80 11.75 -3.09
C ASN A 436 -15.13 12.22 -1.66
N LEU A 437 -14.11 12.43 -0.81
CA LEU A 437 -14.31 12.97 0.55
C LEU A 437 -14.92 14.38 0.52
N MET A 438 -14.42 15.24 -0.36
CA MET A 438 -14.91 16.61 -0.51
C MET A 438 -16.36 16.63 -0.99
N MET A 439 -16.74 15.73 -1.90
CA MET A 439 -18.13 15.62 -2.37
C MET A 439 -19.08 15.12 -1.28
N ASP A 440 -18.64 14.20 -0.42
CA ASP A 440 -19.41 13.78 0.76
C ASP A 440 -19.64 14.95 1.74
N ASP A 441 -18.57 15.69 2.02
CA ASP A 441 -18.65 16.86 2.91
C ASP A 441 -19.49 17.99 2.30
N LEU A 442 -19.44 18.17 0.98
CA LEU A 442 -20.29 19.13 0.26
C LEU A 442 -21.77 18.76 0.39
N GLN A 443 -22.10 17.47 0.24
CA GLN A 443 -23.48 17.00 0.42
C GLN A 443 -23.97 17.22 1.85
N GLN A 444 -23.14 16.91 2.85
CA GLN A 444 -23.47 17.14 4.26
C GLN A 444 -23.65 18.63 4.57
N ALA A 445 -22.75 19.48 4.06
CA ALA A 445 -22.79 20.92 4.24
C ALA A 445 -24.03 21.54 3.59
N TYR A 446 -24.34 21.16 2.34
CA TYR A 446 -25.52 21.64 1.65
C TYR A 446 -26.81 21.25 2.39
N GLN A 447 -26.92 20.00 2.85
CA GLN A 447 -28.07 19.54 3.63
C GLN A 447 -28.21 20.28 4.97
N ALA A 448 -27.10 20.61 5.63
CA ALA A 448 -27.11 21.40 6.85
C ALA A 448 -27.58 22.84 6.58
N ARG A 449 -27.01 23.50 5.56
CA ARG A 449 -27.35 24.87 5.17
C ARG A 449 -28.80 25.00 4.71
N ALA A 450 -29.31 24.02 3.95
CA ALA A 450 -30.73 23.97 3.57
C ALA A 450 -31.69 23.81 4.77
N ALA A 451 -31.18 23.36 5.92
CA ALA A 451 -31.90 23.30 7.18
C ALA A 451 -31.59 24.48 8.12
N ASP A 452 -30.95 25.54 7.60
CA ASP A 452 -30.54 26.75 8.35
C ASP A 452 -29.65 26.44 9.57
N ARG A 453 -28.72 25.48 9.39
CA ARG A 453 -27.77 25.05 10.43
C ARG A 453 -26.37 24.89 9.83
N LEU A 454 -25.36 25.02 10.70
CA LEU A 454 -23.98 24.70 10.32
C LEU A 454 -23.79 23.17 10.22
N PRO A 455 -22.94 22.69 9.32
CA PRO A 455 -22.58 21.27 9.29
C PRO A 455 -21.95 20.83 10.61
N GLN A 456 -22.29 19.61 11.02
CA GLN A 456 -21.71 18.94 12.18
C GLN A 456 -20.83 17.80 11.71
N TRP A 457 -19.52 18.02 11.79
CA TRP A 457 -18.53 17.02 11.41
C TRP A 457 -18.35 16.00 12.53
N GLN A 458 -18.31 14.71 12.20
CA GLN A 458 -18.13 13.64 13.20
C GLN A 458 -16.73 13.68 13.83
N GLU A 459 -15.70 13.95 13.02
CA GLU A 459 -14.31 14.04 13.46
C GLU A 459 -13.59 15.24 12.80
N ALA A 460 -12.58 15.77 13.50
CA ALA A 460 -11.69 16.79 12.96
C ALA A 460 -10.73 16.12 11.96
N ALA A 461 -10.82 16.51 10.69
CA ALA A 461 -9.87 16.04 9.68
C ALA A 461 -8.48 16.60 9.98
N ILE A 462 -7.47 15.73 10.03
CA ILE A 462 -6.07 16.17 10.18
C ILE A 462 -5.71 17.00 8.93
N PRO A 463 -5.19 18.23 9.08
CA PRO A 463 -4.78 19.03 7.94
C PRO A 463 -3.65 18.38 7.14
N PHE A 464 -3.72 18.45 5.80
CA PHE A 464 -2.69 17.88 4.91
C PHE A 464 -1.25 18.36 5.21
N HIS A 465 -1.07 19.61 5.64
CA HIS A 465 0.25 20.12 5.95
C HIS A 465 0.90 19.43 7.16
N GLU A 466 0.11 18.85 8.08
CA GLU A 466 0.65 18.04 9.18
C GLU A 466 1.21 16.71 8.68
N PHE A 467 0.58 16.10 7.67
CA PHE A 467 1.14 14.94 6.96
C PHE A 467 2.50 15.29 6.34
N ALA A 468 2.58 16.39 5.60
CA ALA A 468 3.82 16.83 4.97
C ALA A 468 4.94 17.12 5.98
N ILE A 469 4.61 17.73 7.13
CA ILE A 469 5.56 17.96 8.23
C ILE A 469 6.04 16.62 8.80
N GLY A 470 5.13 15.69 9.09
CA GLY A 470 5.45 14.37 9.64
C GLY A 470 6.36 13.58 8.70
N GLN A 471 6.04 13.56 7.40
CA GLN A 471 6.84 12.91 6.37
C GLN A 471 8.25 13.52 6.24
N HIS A 472 8.36 14.85 6.31
CA HIS A 472 9.65 15.52 6.29
C HIS A 472 10.48 15.19 7.54
N GLN A 473 9.85 15.06 8.71
CA GLN A 473 10.53 14.73 9.97
C GLN A 473 10.98 13.26 10.03
N SER A 474 10.20 12.33 9.48
CA SER A 474 10.60 10.92 9.39
C SER A 474 11.73 10.68 8.39
N GLY A 475 11.87 11.58 7.40
CA GLY A 475 12.76 11.38 6.27
C GLY A 475 12.21 10.33 5.29
N LEU A 476 12.94 10.12 4.19
CA LEU A 476 12.62 9.09 3.20
C LEU A 476 12.83 7.70 3.82
N GLY A 477 11.84 6.82 3.69
CA GLY A 477 11.96 5.43 4.09
C GLY A 477 13.01 4.71 3.25
N GLN A 478 14.26 4.62 3.71
CA GLN A 478 15.35 4.02 2.94
C GLN A 478 15.05 2.56 2.53
N GLN A 479 14.33 1.82 3.37
CA GLN A 479 13.86 0.47 3.06
C GLN A 479 12.90 0.46 1.86
N HIS A 480 12.01 1.46 1.78
CA HIS A 480 11.04 1.58 0.69
C HIS A 480 11.73 1.98 -0.62
N LEU A 481 12.71 2.89 -0.55
CA LEU A 481 13.55 3.20 -1.71
C LEU A 481 14.32 1.96 -2.18
N ASN A 482 14.96 1.21 -1.26
CA ASN A 482 15.72 0.01 -1.60
C ASN A 482 14.86 -1.04 -2.32
N TYR A 483 13.61 -1.24 -1.88
CA TYR A 483 12.67 -2.13 -2.59
C TYR A 483 12.52 -1.75 -4.07
N TRP A 484 12.33 -0.47 -4.37
CA TRP A 484 12.23 0.01 -5.74
C TRP A 484 13.54 -0.15 -6.52
N LEU A 485 14.67 0.18 -5.90
CA LEU A 485 16.00 0.04 -6.51
C LEU A 485 16.35 -1.42 -6.85
N GLU A 486 15.87 -2.37 -6.05
CA GLU A 486 16.06 -3.80 -6.29
C GLU A 486 15.11 -4.32 -7.37
N THR A 487 13.82 -3.99 -7.26
CA THR A 487 12.77 -4.44 -8.18
C THR A 487 12.99 -3.94 -9.61
N LEU A 488 13.42 -2.68 -9.74
CA LEU A 488 13.61 -2.01 -11.03
C LEU A 488 15.06 -2.04 -11.51
N ARG A 489 15.95 -2.79 -10.85
CA ARG A 489 17.34 -2.90 -11.27
C ARG A 489 17.44 -3.51 -12.68
N GLY A 490 18.14 -2.79 -13.56
CA GLY A 490 18.44 -3.26 -14.91
C GLY A 490 17.23 -3.37 -15.84
N VAL A 491 16.13 -2.68 -15.54
CA VAL A 491 15.00 -2.59 -16.47
C VAL A 491 15.40 -1.81 -17.74
N PRO A 492 14.87 -2.19 -18.91
CA PRO A 492 15.00 -1.36 -20.10
C PRO A 492 14.20 -0.06 -19.90
N LEU A 493 14.69 1.05 -20.47
CA LEU A 493 13.93 2.30 -20.53
C LEU A 493 12.67 2.13 -21.39
N GLY A 494 11.65 2.94 -21.09
CA GLY A 494 10.43 3.04 -21.88
C GLY A 494 10.75 3.38 -23.34
N LYS A 495 10.08 2.69 -24.27
CA LYS A 495 10.17 2.96 -25.70
C LYS A 495 8.79 2.79 -26.33
N PRO A 496 8.49 3.54 -27.41
CA PRO A 496 7.27 3.34 -28.18
C PRO A 496 7.12 1.87 -28.61
N ILE A 497 5.90 1.34 -28.47
CA ILE A 497 5.60 -0.10 -28.62
C ILE A 497 6.02 -0.65 -30.01
N PHE A 498 5.95 0.18 -31.05
CA PHE A 498 6.25 -0.23 -32.44
C PHE A 498 7.70 0.03 -32.87
N SER A 499 8.56 0.54 -31.98
CA SER A 499 9.93 0.99 -32.32
C SER A 499 10.87 -0.09 -32.89
N GLY A 500 10.55 -1.38 -32.72
CA GLY A 500 11.32 -2.52 -33.24
C GLY A 500 10.90 -3.05 -34.62
N GLN A 501 9.85 -2.53 -35.23
CA GLN A 501 9.33 -3.02 -36.52
C GLN A 501 9.96 -2.25 -37.69
N ALA A 502 10.79 -2.93 -38.49
CA ALA A 502 11.45 -2.37 -39.67
C ALA A 502 10.44 -2.13 -40.82
N ALA A 503 9.61 -1.08 -40.70
CA ALA A 503 8.83 -0.53 -41.82
C ALA A 503 8.22 0.86 -41.54
N ASP A 504 8.13 1.36 -40.31
CA ASP A 504 7.30 2.54 -40.00
C ASP A 504 8.00 3.64 -39.19
N SER A 505 9.34 3.68 -39.24
CA SER A 505 10.10 4.83 -38.79
C SER A 505 9.99 5.98 -39.81
N GLN A 506 8.77 6.46 -40.05
CA GLN A 506 8.61 7.85 -40.48
C GLN A 506 8.87 8.70 -39.26
N ILE A 507 9.97 9.46 -39.30
CA ILE A 507 10.18 10.59 -38.40
C ILE A 507 8.94 11.47 -38.56
N ILE A 508 8.09 11.53 -37.54
CA ILE A 508 6.90 12.37 -37.53
C ILE A 508 7.41 13.81 -37.42
N ASP A 509 7.08 14.63 -38.42
CA ASP A 509 7.50 16.03 -38.51
C ASP A 509 6.95 16.80 -37.31
N THR A 510 7.83 17.40 -36.50
CA THR A 510 7.56 18.05 -35.21
C THR A 510 6.87 19.42 -35.35
N THR A 511 6.09 19.63 -36.42
CA THR A 511 5.48 20.93 -36.74
C THR A 511 3.97 20.89 -37.01
N THR A 512 3.32 19.74 -36.82
CA THR A 512 1.86 19.61 -36.96
C THR A 512 1.18 19.50 -35.60
N ASP A 513 0.30 20.47 -35.33
CA ASP A 513 -0.81 20.51 -34.38
C ASP A 513 -0.86 19.35 -33.36
N LEU A 514 -0.54 19.66 -32.10
CA LEU A 514 -0.31 18.69 -31.02
C LEU A 514 -1.58 17.92 -30.58
N SER A 515 -2.77 18.21 -31.14
CA SER A 515 -4.05 17.67 -30.69
C SER A 515 -4.12 16.13 -30.75
N GLY A 516 -3.83 15.46 -29.63
CA GLY A 516 -4.03 14.02 -29.46
C GLY A 516 -5.52 13.64 -29.53
N SER A 517 -5.84 12.54 -30.22
CA SER A 517 -7.20 12.01 -30.31
C SER A 517 -7.44 10.96 -29.23
N ASN A 518 -8.46 11.13 -28.39
CA ASN A 518 -8.84 10.10 -27.41
C ASN A 518 -9.59 8.96 -28.11
N LEU A 519 -9.25 7.71 -27.78
CA LEU A 519 -9.99 6.52 -28.22
C LEU A 519 -10.70 5.91 -27.02
N GLU A 520 -12.00 5.69 -27.13
CA GLU A 520 -12.79 5.05 -26.07
C GLU A 520 -13.62 3.89 -26.60
N PHE A 521 -13.83 2.88 -25.77
CA PHE A 521 -14.75 1.79 -26.04
C PHE A 521 -15.35 1.24 -24.74
N THR A 522 -16.60 0.81 -24.83
CA THR A 522 -17.30 0.13 -23.73
C THR A 522 -17.30 -1.37 -23.99
N LEU A 523 -16.95 -2.15 -22.96
CA LEU A 523 -17.00 -3.60 -23.03
C LEU A 523 -18.45 -4.09 -22.95
N PRO A 524 -18.85 -5.06 -23.79
CA PRO A 524 -20.15 -5.72 -23.65
C PRO A 524 -20.32 -6.30 -22.24
N SER A 525 -21.54 -6.29 -21.71
CA SER A 525 -21.83 -6.76 -20.35
C SER A 525 -21.40 -8.21 -20.11
N GLU A 526 -21.49 -9.08 -21.12
CA GLU A 526 -21.00 -10.46 -21.09
C GLU A 526 -19.47 -10.54 -20.91
N VAL A 527 -18.71 -9.64 -21.54
CA VAL A 527 -17.26 -9.57 -21.39
C VAL A 527 -16.91 -9.08 -20.00
N THR A 528 -17.55 -8.00 -19.54
CA THR A 528 -17.39 -7.46 -18.19
C THR A 528 -17.65 -8.53 -17.12
N ALA A 529 -18.78 -9.25 -17.22
CA ALA A 529 -19.12 -10.34 -16.31
C ALA A 529 -18.07 -11.47 -16.34
N GLY A 530 -17.57 -11.85 -17.51
CA GLY A 530 -16.52 -12.84 -17.65
C GLY A 530 -15.17 -12.40 -17.04
N LEU A 531 -14.82 -11.13 -17.14
CA LEU A 531 -13.61 -10.57 -16.51
C LEU A 531 -13.72 -10.57 -14.97
N TYR A 532 -14.90 -10.26 -14.41
CA TYR A 532 -15.17 -10.42 -12.98
C TYR A 532 -15.10 -11.90 -12.55
N ALA A 533 -15.64 -12.81 -13.34
CA ALA A 533 -15.55 -14.24 -13.05
C ALA A 533 -14.09 -14.72 -13.06
N LEU A 534 -13.28 -14.22 -14.00
CA LEU A 534 -11.85 -14.48 -14.07
C LEU A 534 -11.12 -13.92 -12.83
N SER A 535 -11.42 -12.68 -12.42
CA SER A 535 -10.80 -12.06 -11.25
C SER A 535 -11.08 -12.88 -9.98
N LYS A 536 -12.34 -13.29 -9.77
CA LYS A 536 -12.74 -14.16 -8.65
C LYS A 536 -12.02 -15.50 -8.66
N ARG A 537 -11.95 -16.16 -9.82
CA ARG A 537 -11.30 -17.48 -9.96
C ARG A 537 -9.82 -17.45 -9.56
N HIS A 538 -9.16 -16.32 -9.75
CA HIS A 538 -7.74 -16.15 -9.42
C HIS A 538 -7.50 -15.32 -8.15
N SER A 539 -8.54 -15.08 -7.34
CA SER A 539 -8.49 -14.23 -6.13
C SER A 539 -7.75 -12.91 -6.40
N ALA A 540 -8.07 -12.27 -7.53
CA ALA A 540 -7.46 -11.04 -8.01
C ALA A 540 -8.53 -9.95 -8.17
N SER A 541 -8.10 -8.70 -8.17
CA SER A 541 -8.98 -7.58 -8.52
C SER A 541 -9.28 -7.56 -10.01
N LEU A 542 -10.40 -6.93 -10.40
CA LEU A 542 -10.67 -6.63 -11.81
C LEU A 542 -9.50 -5.85 -12.43
N PHE A 543 -8.92 -4.91 -11.67
CA PHE A 543 -7.78 -4.13 -12.12
C PHE A 543 -6.61 -5.02 -12.52
N ASN A 544 -6.27 -6.06 -11.73
CA ASN A 544 -5.18 -6.99 -12.09
C ASN A 544 -5.46 -7.69 -13.43
N VAL A 545 -6.70 -8.08 -13.68
CA VAL A 545 -7.11 -8.78 -14.90
C VAL A 545 -7.04 -7.85 -16.13
N VAL A 546 -7.62 -6.66 -16.03
CA VAL A 546 -7.62 -5.69 -17.14
C VAL A 546 -6.20 -5.18 -17.41
N TYR A 547 -5.42 -4.94 -16.37
CA TYR A 547 -3.99 -4.60 -16.46
C TYR A 547 -3.21 -5.68 -17.21
N ALA A 548 -3.39 -6.96 -16.85
CA ALA A 548 -2.77 -8.07 -17.56
C ALA A 548 -3.18 -8.13 -19.03
N GLY A 549 -4.43 -7.81 -19.35
CA GLY A 549 -4.95 -7.73 -20.72
C GLY A 549 -4.28 -6.62 -21.53
N ILE A 550 -4.24 -5.40 -20.99
CA ILE A 550 -3.56 -4.26 -21.64
C ILE A 550 -2.08 -4.56 -21.81
N ALA A 551 -1.38 -5.01 -20.77
CA ALA A 551 0.04 -5.35 -20.84
C ALA A 551 0.32 -6.43 -21.91
N SER A 552 -0.54 -7.45 -21.99
CA SER A 552 -0.44 -8.50 -23.02
C SER A 552 -0.63 -7.94 -24.42
N THR A 553 -1.59 -7.03 -24.63
CA THR A 553 -1.77 -6.34 -25.91
C THR A 553 -0.50 -5.61 -26.34
N LEU A 554 0.08 -4.81 -25.42
CA LEU A 554 1.30 -4.06 -25.72
C LEU A 554 2.45 -5.01 -26.08
N HIS A 555 2.61 -6.11 -25.35
CA HIS A 555 3.63 -7.12 -25.65
C HIS A 555 3.39 -7.80 -27.01
N PHE A 556 2.15 -8.21 -27.31
CA PHE A 556 1.81 -8.88 -28.58
C PHE A 556 2.04 -7.97 -29.80
N LEU A 557 1.88 -6.66 -29.64
CA LEU A 557 2.03 -5.68 -30.71
C LEU A 557 3.48 -5.21 -30.93
N GLY A 558 4.43 -5.64 -30.10
CA GLY A 558 5.86 -5.33 -30.27
C GLY A 558 6.58 -4.85 -29.01
N GLY A 559 5.84 -4.68 -27.90
CA GLY A 559 6.40 -4.31 -26.61
C GLY A 559 7.34 -5.39 -26.06
N PRO A 560 8.34 -4.99 -25.24
CA PRO A 560 9.34 -5.92 -24.72
C PRO A 560 8.71 -6.97 -23.80
N ALA A 561 9.33 -8.15 -23.71
CA ALA A 561 8.92 -9.20 -22.78
C ALA A 561 9.26 -8.88 -21.31
N ASP A 562 10.20 -7.97 -21.08
CA ASP A 562 10.51 -7.35 -19.78
C ASP A 562 10.09 -5.88 -19.89
N MET A 563 8.90 -5.56 -19.37
CA MET A 563 8.23 -4.28 -19.57
C MET A 563 7.95 -3.63 -18.22
N VAL A 564 8.11 -2.31 -18.17
CA VAL A 564 7.69 -1.49 -17.03
C VAL A 564 6.44 -0.73 -17.42
N ILE A 565 5.43 -0.78 -16.57
CA ILE A 565 4.18 -0.03 -16.72
C ILE A 565 3.98 0.84 -15.49
N GLY A 566 3.68 2.12 -15.71
CA GLY A 566 3.34 3.06 -14.65
C GLY A 566 1.90 2.90 -14.18
N THR A 567 1.65 3.17 -12.91
CA THR A 567 0.30 3.27 -12.36
C THR A 567 0.23 4.25 -11.20
N SER A 568 -0.96 4.75 -10.92
CA SER A 568 -1.24 5.60 -9.75
C SER A 568 -1.39 4.73 -8.49
N ALA A 569 -0.74 5.13 -7.41
CA ALA A 569 -1.00 4.65 -6.06
C ALA A 569 -1.59 5.77 -5.20
N SER A 570 -2.42 5.43 -4.20
CA SER A 570 -3.08 6.45 -3.37
C SER A 570 -2.11 7.28 -2.55
N GLY A 571 -0.92 6.75 -2.24
CA GLY A 571 0.07 7.33 -1.32
C GLY A 571 -0.41 7.43 0.14
N ARG A 572 -1.58 6.86 0.45
CA ARG A 572 -2.20 6.87 1.79
C ARG A 572 -1.94 5.53 2.47
N ASN A 573 -0.76 5.40 3.08
CA ASN A 573 -0.38 4.20 3.81
C ASN A 573 -0.69 4.30 5.32
N ASP A 574 -0.96 5.51 5.81
CA ASP A 574 -1.31 5.77 7.20
C ASP A 574 -2.80 6.11 7.33
N ALA A 575 -3.52 5.24 8.05
CA ALA A 575 -4.96 5.33 8.22
C ALA A 575 -5.43 6.64 8.87
N ARG A 576 -4.55 7.31 9.64
CA ARG A 576 -4.86 8.63 10.26
C ARG A 576 -5.22 9.70 9.23
N TYR A 577 -4.74 9.56 7.99
CA TYR A 577 -4.96 10.52 6.92
C TYR A 577 -6.00 10.07 5.88
N PHE A 578 -6.76 9.00 6.13
CA PHE A 578 -7.77 8.51 5.17
C PHE A 578 -8.93 9.48 4.95
N ASP A 579 -9.20 10.37 5.90
CA ASP A 579 -10.23 11.40 5.80
C ASP A 579 -9.63 12.81 5.58
N THR A 580 -8.36 12.89 5.17
CA THR A 580 -7.66 14.15 4.86
C THR A 580 -7.78 14.52 3.39
N VAL A 581 -8.25 15.73 3.07
CA VAL A 581 -8.24 16.27 1.70
C VAL A 581 -6.86 16.87 1.39
N GLY A 582 -6.22 16.41 0.31
CA GLY A 582 -4.91 16.85 -0.15
C GLY A 582 -4.36 16.01 -1.31
N TYR A 583 -3.12 16.25 -1.72
CA TYR A 583 -2.47 15.48 -2.80
C TYR A 583 -1.55 14.39 -2.22
N PHE A 584 -2.03 13.16 -2.20
CA PHE A 584 -1.27 11.99 -1.75
C PHE A 584 -0.81 11.10 -2.90
N THR A 585 -1.51 11.13 -4.04
CA THR A 585 -1.23 10.24 -5.17
C THR A 585 0.24 10.26 -5.57
N THR A 586 0.82 9.07 -5.66
CA THR A 586 2.16 8.84 -6.20
C THR A 586 2.07 8.00 -7.47
N VAL A 587 3.08 8.12 -8.32
CA VAL A 587 3.26 7.22 -9.47
C VAL A 587 4.23 6.13 -9.06
N VAL A 588 3.87 4.89 -9.35
CA VAL A 588 4.73 3.71 -9.16
C VAL A 588 4.92 2.95 -10.47
N ALA A 589 6.03 2.22 -10.57
CA ALA A 589 6.43 1.50 -11.76
C ALA A 589 6.46 -0.02 -11.50
N HIS A 590 5.68 -0.78 -12.25
CA HIS A 590 5.59 -2.24 -12.10
C HIS A 590 6.29 -2.95 -13.25
N ARG A 591 7.24 -3.82 -12.91
CA ARG A 591 8.00 -4.62 -13.87
C ARG A 591 7.30 -5.96 -14.11
N LEU A 592 6.91 -6.22 -15.35
CA LEU A 592 6.33 -7.47 -15.80
C LEU A 592 7.31 -8.24 -16.68
N ARG A 593 7.36 -9.56 -16.50
CA ARG A 593 8.25 -10.48 -17.20
C ARG A 593 7.45 -11.63 -17.81
N PHE A 594 7.13 -11.50 -19.09
CA PHE A 594 6.28 -12.43 -19.85
C PHE A 594 6.91 -13.81 -20.03
N ASP A 595 8.26 -13.91 -20.05
CA ASP A 595 8.99 -15.18 -20.06
C ASP A 595 8.76 -16.02 -18.80
N ARG A 596 8.42 -15.38 -17.67
CA ARG A 596 8.10 -16.02 -16.39
C ARG A 596 6.61 -16.24 -16.16
N ALA A 597 5.76 -15.84 -17.10
CA ALA A 597 4.32 -15.92 -17.01
C ALA A 597 3.68 -16.40 -18.33
N PRO A 598 3.92 -17.65 -18.75
CA PRO A 598 3.52 -18.14 -20.06
C PRO A 598 2.00 -18.33 -20.24
N THR A 599 1.23 -18.34 -19.13
CA THR A 599 -0.23 -18.53 -19.13
C THR A 599 -0.96 -17.31 -18.59
N LEU A 600 -2.26 -17.22 -18.88
CA LEU A 600 -3.12 -16.15 -18.38
C LEU A 600 -3.14 -16.11 -16.84
N ALA A 601 -3.34 -17.25 -16.17
CA ALA A 601 -3.35 -17.26 -14.70
C ALA A 601 -1.99 -16.86 -14.12
N ALA A 602 -0.89 -17.29 -14.72
CA ALA A 602 0.45 -16.92 -14.27
C ALA A 602 0.70 -15.41 -14.41
N LEU A 603 0.22 -14.79 -15.50
CA LEU A 603 0.35 -13.34 -15.70
C LEU A 603 -0.53 -12.56 -14.71
N VAL A 604 -1.79 -12.97 -14.51
CA VAL A 604 -2.67 -12.34 -13.52
C VAL A 604 -2.08 -12.45 -12.11
N ALA A 605 -1.50 -13.61 -11.76
CA ALA A 605 -0.81 -13.80 -10.50
C ALA A 605 0.44 -12.91 -10.36
N GLN A 606 1.24 -12.78 -11.43
CA GLN A 606 2.40 -11.87 -11.44
C GLN A 606 1.97 -10.42 -11.24
N VAL A 607 0.95 -9.96 -11.96
CA VAL A 607 0.41 -8.60 -11.82
C VAL A 607 -0.13 -8.36 -10.41
N LYS A 608 -0.89 -9.33 -9.85
CA LYS A 608 -1.39 -9.28 -8.48
C LYS A 608 -0.25 -9.16 -7.47
N SER A 609 0.76 -10.04 -7.53
CA SER A 609 1.91 -10.00 -6.62
C SER A 609 2.63 -8.66 -6.74
N THR A 610 2.96 -8.22 -7.96
CA THR A 610 3.70 -6.98 -8.20
C THR A 610 3.00 -5.76 -7.62
N ILE A 611 1.68 -5.66 -7.80
CA ILE A 611 0.88 -4.58 -7.20
C ILE A 611 0.90 -4.68 -5.68
N ASN A 612 0.60 -5.85 -5.11
CA ASN A 612 0.48 -6.03 -3.66
C ASN A 612 1.82 -5.82 -2.93
N ASP A 613 2.91 -6.35 -3.48
CA ASP A 613 4.27 -6.23 -2.93
C ASP A 613 4.74 -4.77 -2.97
N SER A 614 4.25 -3.97 -3.93
CA SER A 614 4.58 -2.56 -4.00
C SER A 614 3.84 -1.66 -3.01
N MET A 615 2.66 -2.07 -2.52
CA MET A 615 1.77 -1.21 -1.72
C MET A 615 2.45 -0.56 -0.50
N PRO A 616 3.24 -1.28 0.32
CA PRO A 616 3.91 -0.68 1.48
C PRO A 616 4.93 0.41 1.13
N HIS A 617 5.39 0.45 -0.13
CA HIS A 617 6.49 1.29 -0.60
C HIS A 617 6.03 2.43 -1.52
N THR A 618 4.72 2.63 -1.65
CA THR A 618 4.10 3.64 -2.53
C THR A 618 4.32 5.09 -2.08
N ASP A 619 4.92 5.32 -0.92
CA ASP A 619 5.26 6.66 -0.40
C ASP A 619 6.49 7.28 -1.06
N VAL A 620 7.27 6.51 -1.82
CA VAL A 620 8.44 6.98 -2.58
C VAL A 620 8.01 7.36 -3.99
N PRO A 621 8.12 8.65 -4.39
CA PRO A 621 7.82 9.08 -5.74
C PRO A 621 8.76 8.47 -6.80
N ILE A 622 8.24 8.22 -8.00
CA ILE A 622 9.01 7.61 -9.10
C ILE A 622 10.23 8.43 -9.52
N ASP A 623 10.17 9.76 -9.50
CA ASP A 623 11.31 10.62 -9.86
C ASP A 623 12.51 10.40 -8.94
N MET A 624 12.27 10.17 -7.63
CA MET A 624 13.33 9.84 -6.68
C MET A 624 13.94 8.47 -6.96
N VAL A 625 13.13 7.51 -7.43
CA VAL A 625 13.61 6.18 -7.85
C VAL A 625 14.44 6.29 -9.13
N GLU A 626 13.97 7.08 -10.10
CA GLU A 626 14.67 7.36 -11.35
C GLU A 626 16.02 8.05 -11.11
N GLU A 627 16.04 9.12 -10.31
CA GLU A 627 17.26 9.83 -9.90
C GLU A 627 18.28 8.88 -9.25
N ALA A 628 17.81 7.99 -8.37
CA ALA A 628 18.67 7.03 -7.69
C ALA A 628 19.17 5.88 -8.59
N LEU A 629 18.42 5.48 -9.62
CA LEU A 629 18.80 4.42 -10.55
C LEU A 629 19.66 4.91 -11.73
N LEU A 630 19.34 6.09 -12.26
CA LEU A 630 19.89 6.63 -13.51
C LEU A 630 20.94 7.73 -13.26
N GLY A 631 21.03 8.26 -12.03
CA GLY A 631 21.97 9.30 -11.62
C GLY A 631 21.41 10.73 -11.77
N GLU A 632 22.14 11.71 -11.22
CA GLU A 632 21.80 13.14 -11.38
C GLU A 632 21.80 13.53 -12.87
N GLY A 633 20.67 14.03 -13.37
CA GLY A 633 20.51 14.36 -14.78
C GLY A 633 20.06 13.18 -15.66
N ALA A 634 19.41 12.17 -15.06
CA ALA A 634 18.52 11.25 -15.78
C ALA A 634 17.66 12.09 -16.73
N ARG A 635 18.01 11.97 -18.00
CA ARG A 635 17.51 12.72 -19.15
C ARG A 635 16.04 13.15 -18.98
N GLU A 636 15.73 14.43 -19.20
CA GLU A 636 14.35 14.95 -19.24
C GLU A 636 13.46 14.17 -20.24
N ASP A 637 14.07 13.41 -21.17
CA ASP A 637 13.44 12.54 -22.16
C ASP A 637 13.41 11.03 -21.81
N ALA A 638 13.93 10.58 -20.65
CA ALA A 638 14.08 9.16 -20.32
C ALA A 638 13.13 8.70 -19.20
N HIS A 639 11.87 8.43 -19.54
CA HIS A 639 10.92 7.83 -18.62
C HIS A 639 11.12 6.30 -18.49
N MET A 640 10.96 5.76 -17.29
CA MET A 640 11.07 4.31 -17.05
C MET A 640 10.00 3.47 -17.76
N PHE A 641 8.86 4.07 -18.12
CA PHE A 641 7.75 3.38 -18.77
C PHE A 641 7.16 4.21 -19.91
N GLU A 642 6.66 3.52 -20.94
CA GLU A 642 5.93 4.12 -22.07
C GLU A 642 4.42 4.13 -21.83
N ALA A 643 3.93 3.16 -21.06
CA ALA A 643 2.50 2.95 -20.82
C ALA A 643 2.15 3.18 -19.35
N PHE A 644 1.01 3.82 -19.13
CA PHE A 644 0.43 4.11 -17.84
C PHE A 644 -0.98 3.54 -17.78
N ILE A 645 -1.32 2.82 -16.71
CA ILE A 645 -2.64 2.20 -16.54
C ILE A 645 -3.21 2.64 -15.20
N GLN A 646 -4.42 3.17 -15.22
CA GLN A 646 -5.18 3.50 -14.01
C GLN A 646 -6.63 3.02 -14.10
N ILE A 647 -7.22 2.82 -12.93
CA ILE A 647 -8.64 2.50 -12.79
C ILE A 647 -9.32 3.53 -11.90
N HIS A 648 -10.46 4.02 -12.37
CA HIS A 648 -11.35 4.90 -11.66
C HIS A 648 -12.58 4.09 -11.24
N SER A 649 -12.75 3.92 -9.94
CA SER A 649 -13.91 3.21 -9.37
C SER A 649 -14.72 4.18 -8.53
N ARG A 650 -15.99 4.38 -8.90
CA ARG A 650 -16.99 5.14 -8.13
C ARG A 650 -16.57 6.59 -7.77
N ILE A 651 -16.21 7.39 -8.76
CA ILE A 651 -16.04 8.84 -8.56
C ILE A 651 -17.41 9.46 -8.22
N LYS A 652 -17.52 10.17 -7.09
CA LYS A 652 -18.75 10.80 -6.55
C LYS A 652 -19.12 12.11 -7.25
N LEU A 653 -18.99 12.15 -8.59
CA LEU A 653 -19.42 13.26 -9.43
C LEU A 653 -20.84 13.07 -9.99
N ASN A 654 -21.50 11.96 -9.64
CA ASN A 654 -22.92 11.71 -9.87
C ASN A 654 -23.60 11.45 -8.52
N GLY A 655 -24.68 12.16 -8.20
CA GLY A 655 -25.30 12.06 -6.89
C GLY A 655 -26.53 12.94 -6.73
N ALA A 656 -27.00 13.07 -5.49
CA ALA A 656 -28.11 13.97 -5.17
C ALA A 656 -28.02 14.53 -3.75
N PHE A 657 -28.41 15.80 -3.58
CA PHE A 657 -28.53 16.42 -2.27
C PHE A 657 -29.87 16.01 -1.69
N THR A 658 -29.89 15.41 -0.51
CA THR A 658 -31.14 15.07 0.17
C THR A 658 -31.51 16.20 1.12
N LEU A 659 -32.59 16.91 0.80
CA LEU A 659 -33.12 18.00 1.62
C LEU A 659 -33.82 17.47 2.88
N PRO A 660 -34.03 18.33 3.91
CA PRO A 660 -34.71 17.93 5.15
C PRO A 660 -36.14 17.42 4.95
N ASP A 661 -36.80 17.85 3.88
CA ASP A 661 -38.15 17.44 3.50
C ASP A 661 -38.18 16.14 2.65
N GLY A 662 -37.01 15.53 2.42
CA GLY A 662 -36.87 14.30 1.64
C GLY A 662 -36.79 14.52 0.13
N ARG A 663 -36.90 15.76 -0.39
CA ARG A 663 -36.66 16.04 -1.80
C ARG A 663 -35.18 15.81 -2.14
N GLN A 664 -34.93 15.35 -3.37
CA GLN A 664 -33.59 15.17 -3.90
C GLN A 664 -33.30 16.22 -4.98
N ILE A 665 -32.10 16.79 -4.95
CA ILE A 665 -31.57 17.62 -6.03
C ILE A 665 -30.46 16.82 -6.70
N ALA A 666 -30.76 16.19 -7.83
CA ALA A 666 -29.81 15.34 -8.53
C ALA A 666 -28.82 16.15 -9.36
N TRP A 667 -27.58 15.68 -9.41
CA TRP A 667 -26.56 16.16 -10.35
C TRP A 667 -25.85 14.99 -11.03
N ARG A 668 -25.28 15.27 -12.19
CA ARG A 668 -24.44 14.34 -12.92
C ARG A 668 -23.22 15.03 -13.49
N GLN A 669 -22.12 14.32 -13.56
CA GLN A 669 -20.95 14.75 -14.30
C GLN A 669 -21.31 14.90 -15.78
N VAL A 670 -20.74 15.91 -16.41
CA VAL A 670 -20.66 16.01 -17.87
C VAL A 670 -19.19 16.16 -18.24
N ASP A 671 -18.82 15.69 -19.43
CA ASP A 671 -17.43 15.73 -19.88
C ASP A 671 -16.93 17.18 -19.93
N GLY A 672 -15.83 17.44 -19.22
CA GLY A 672 -15.07 18.68 -19.35
C GLY A 672 -14.15 18.64 -20.58
N GLU A 673 -13.58 19.79 -20.94
CA GLU A 673 -12.48 19.81 -21.92
C GLU A 673 -11.25 19.14 -21.27
N LYS A 674 -10.75 18.04 -21.85
CA LYS A 674 -9.58 17.30 -21.33
C LYS A 674 -8.32 17.68 -22.11
N SER A 675 -7.20 17.80 -21.40
CA SER A 675 -5.86 18.00 -21.96
C SER A 675 -5.23 16.70 -22.45
N GLU A 676 -4.18 16.83 -23.25
CA GLU A 676 -3.38 15.73 -23.82
C GLU A 676 -2.67 14.88 -22.76
N SER A 677 -2.34 13.63 -23.13
CA SER A 677 -1.47 12.79 -22.32
C SER A 677 -0.04 13.31 -22.36
N ILE A 678 0.56 13.52 -21.19
CA ILE A 678 2.01 13.77 -21.07
C ILE A 678 2.84 12.47 -21.19
N LEU A 679 2.18 11.31 -21.14
CA LEU A 679 2.77 9.97 -21.18
C LEU A 679 2.53 9.32 -22.55
N GLY A 680 3.41 8.42 -22.99
CA GLY A 680 3.34 7.76 -24.30
C GLY A 680 1.97 7.16 -24.62
N LEU A 681 1.52 6.23 -23.79
CA LEU A 681 0.17 5.67 -23.76
C LEU A 681 -0.40 5.77 -22.35
N GLN A 682 -1.61 6.29 -22.20
CA GLN A 682 -2.33 6.32 -20.93
C GLN A 682 -3.69 5.64 -21.08
N PHE A 683 -3.93 4.63 -20.25
CA PHE A 683 -5.17 3.87 -20.19
C PHE A 683 -5.93 4.23 -18.92
N GLU A 684 -7.17 4.69 -19.08
CA GLU A 684 -8.11 4.96 -18.01
C GLU A 684 -9.25 3.93 -18.07
N ILE A 685 -9.35 3.11 -17.04
CA ILE A 685 -10.41 2.11 -16.89
C ILE A 685 -11.48 2.71 -15.99
N MET A 686 -12.70 2.86 -16.49
CA MET A 686 -13.82 3.46 -15.77
C MET A 686 -14.84 2.37 -15.44
N GLU A 687 -15.03 2.12 -14.13
CA GLU A 687 -16.07 1.23 -13.63
C GLU A 687 -17.34 2.04 -13.33
N GLU A 688 -18.35 1.87 -14.19
CA GLU A 688 -19.61 2.59 -14.13
C GLU A 688 -20.76 1.64 -13.78
N TRP A 689 -21.85 2.20 -13.27
CA TRP A 689 -23.08 1.47 -12.97
C TRP A 689 -24.20 2.01 -13.85
N GLU A 690 -24.65 1.23 -14.82
CA GLU A 690 -25.72 1.59 -15.73
C GLU A 690 -26.92 0.66 -15.51
N ALA A 691 -28.08 1.23 -15.17
CA ALA A 691 -29.32 0.49 -14.96
C ALA A 691 -29.24 -0.69 -13.95
N GLY A 692 -28.29 -0.63 -13.01
CA GLY A 692 -28.07 -1.70 -12.01
C GLY A 692 -27.08 -2.78 -12.46
N GLU A 693 -26.53 -2.69 -13.67
CA GLU A 693 -25.46 -3.55 -14.17
C GLU A 693 -24.11 -2.81 -14.16
N LYS A 694 -23.02 -3.54 -13.97
CA LYS A 694 -21.66 -2.99 -14.05
C LYS A 694 -21.26 -2.83 -15.52
N SER A 695 -20.85 -1.63 -15.89
CA SER A 695 -20.28 -1.30 -17.20
C SER A 695 -18.78 -1.00 -17.04
N LEU A 696 -17.97 -1.43 -18.00
CA LEU A 696 -16.55 -1.12 -18.07
C LEU A 696 -16.26 -0.37 -19.34
N ARG A 697 -15.84 0.88 -19.18
CA ARG A 697 -15.36 1.72 -20.28
C ARG A 697 -13.86 1.87 -20.17
N LEU A 698 -13.16 1.72 -21.29
CA LEU A 698 -11.73 1.96 -21.37
C LEU A 698 -11.51 3.14 -22.30
N MET A 699 -10.70 4.09 -21.84
CA MET A 699 -10.20 5.19 -22.65
C MET A 699 -8.69 5.08 -22.78
N MET A 700 -8.17 5.33 -23.97
CA MET A 700 -6.76 5.43 -24.24
C MET A 700 -6.45 6.79 -24.84
N THR A 701 -5.52 7.49 -24.21
CA THR A 701 -4.91 8.71 -24.73
C THR A 701 -3.46 8.41 -25.11
N TYR A 702 -2.95 9.06 -26.16
CA TYR A 702 -1.63 8.76 -26.68
C TYR A 702 -0.92 10.01 -27.19
N ARG A 703 0.41 9.94 -27.19
CA ARG A 703 1.28 10.96 -27.77
C ARG A 703 1.36 10.83 -29.28
N SER A 704 0.92 11.86 -30.00
CA SER A 704 0.88 11.89 -31.47
C SER A 704 2.27 11.89 -32.12
N ASP A 705 3.31 12.29 -31.39
CA ASP A 705 4.71 12.21 -31.80
C ASP A 705 5.32 10.80 -31.60
N HIS A 706 4.68 9.94 -30.80
CA HIS A 706 5.08 8.54 -30.59
C HIS A 706 4.25 7.54 -31.41
N TYR A 707 2.97 7.82 -31.64
CA TYR A 707 2.02 6.88 -32.26
C TYR A 707 1.18 7.56 -33.33
N THR A 708 1.00 6.86 -34.46
CA THR A 708 0.01 7.26 -35.46
C THR A 708 -1.40 6.86 -35.03
N ALA A 709 -2.43 7.52 -35.56
CA ALA A 709 -3.84 7.15 -35.29
C ALA A 709 -4.12 5.67 -35.61
N ALA A 710 -3.57 5.15 -36.70
CA ALA A 710 -3.72 3.74 -37.07
C ALA A 710 -3.07 2.77 -36.05
N GLN A 711 -1.91 3.15 -35.50
CA GLN A 711 -1.26 2.38 -34.42
C GLN A 711 -2.09 2.41 -33.14
N ALA A 712 -2.63 3.57 -32.77
CA ALA A 712 -3.51 3.73 -31.61
C ALA A 712 -4.83 2.94 -31.77
N GLU A 713 -5.47 2.98 -32.93
CA GLU A 713 -6.63 2.16 -33.28
C GLU A 713 -6.32 0.67 -33.17
N LYS A 714 -5.14 0.24 -33.65
CA LYS A 714 -4.70 -1.15 -33.55
C LYS A 714 -4.51 -1.59 -32.09
N ILE A 715 -3.91 -0.76 -31.24
CA ILE A 715 -3.79 -1.05 -29.79
C ILE A 715 -5.17 -1.20 -29.16
N THR A 716 -6.08 -0.27 -29.45
CA THR A 716 -7.44 -0.24 -28.90
C THR A 716 -8.23 -1.48 -29.32
N ALA A 717 -8.27 -1.79 -30.62
CA ALA A 717 -8.98 -2.94 -31.16
C ALA A 717 -8.41 -4.27 -30.63
N THR A 718 -7.09 -4.39 -30.53
CA THR A 718 -6.43 -5.58 -29.96
C THR A 718 -6.75 -5.73 -28.48
N THR A 719 -6.78 -4.64 -27.72
CA THR A 719 -7.15 -4.65 -26.29
C THR A 719 -8.59 -5.12 -26.11
N GLN A 720 -9.53 -4.57 -26.86
CA GLN A 720 -10.93 -4.98 -26.81
C GLN A 720 -11.09 -6.47 -27.15
N ALA A 721 -10.44 -6.94 -28.21
CA ALA A 721 -10.50 -8.34 -28.63
C ALA A 721 -9.88 -9.27 -27.57
N LEU A 722 -8.72 -8.93 -27.03
CA LEU A 722 -8.02 -9.75 -26.03
C LEU A 722 -8.78 -9.85 -24.71
N LEU A 723 -9.39 -8.75 -24.24
CA LEU A 723 -10.27 -8.77 -23.07
C LEU A 723 -11.51 -9.65 -23.33
N GLY A 724 -12.03 -9.65 -24.56
CA GLY A 724 -13.05 -10.59 -25.00
C GLY A 724 -12.61 -12.06 -25.05
N LEU A 725 -11.31 -12.34 -25.19
CA LEU A 725 -10.76 -13.70 -25.04
C LEU A 725 -10.60 -14.08 -23.56
N PHE A 726 -10.11 -13.15 -22.73
CA PHE A 726 -9.92 -13.35 -21.28
C PHE A 726 -11.24 -13.66 -20.56
N SER A 727 -12.35 -13.07 -21.02
CA SER A 727 -13.68 -13.27 -20.43
C SER A 727 -14.27 -14.66 -20.69
N ARG A 728 -13.72 -15.42 -21.65
CA ARG A 728 -14.29 -16.73 -22.03
C ARG A 728 -14.02 -17.77 -20.95
N PRO A 729 -15.03 -18.57 -20.56
CA PRO A 729 -14.80 -19.71 -19.70
C PRO A 729 -13.92 -20.74 -20.43
N SER A 730 -12.84 -21.17 -19.79
CA SER A 730 -11.93 -22.20 -20.31
C SER A 730 -11.73 -23.31 -19.28
N ALA A 731 -11.70 -24.56 -19.74
CA ALA A 731 -11.45 -25.73 -18.90
C ALA A 731 -9.97 -25.85 -18.48
N SER A 732 -9.05 -25.23 -19.25
CA SER A 732 -7.62 -25.16 -18.96
C SER A 732 -7.12 -23.72 -19.06
N ASP A 733 -6.11 -23.38 -18.28
CA ASP A 733 -5.49 -22.06 -18.33
C ASP A 733 -4.77 -21.82 -19.68
N PRO A 734 -5.20 -20.84 -20.50
CA PRO A 734 -4.65 -20.66 -21.84
C PRO A 734 -3.22 -20.12 -21.81
N LEU A 735 -2.38 -20.62 -22.72
CA LEU A 735 -1.07 -20.03 -23.01
C LEU A 735 -1.25 -18.67 -23.69
N LEU A 736 -0.46 -17.67 -23.29
CA LEU A 736 -0.46 -16.34 -23.91
C LEU A 736 -0.14 -16.42 -25.41
N ALA A 737 0.76 -17.33 -25.80
CA ALA A 737 1.09 -17.59 -27.21
C ALA A 737 -0.12 -18.08 -28.03
N SER A 738 -1.01 -18.88 -27.42
CA SER A 738 -2.24 -19.35 -28.07
C SER A 738 -3.25 -18.21 -28.26
N LEU A 739 -3.38 -17.34 -27.25
CA LEU A 739 -4.25 -16.15 -27.34
C LEU A 739 -3.75 -15.18 -28.42
N ARG A 740 -2.43 -14.98 -28.51
CA ARG A 740 -1.81 -14.20 -29.59
C ARG A 740 -2.13 -14.79 -30.97
N ALA A 741 -2.01 -16.10 -31.12
CA ALA A 741 -2.31 -16.78 -32.39
C ALA A 741 -3.80 -16.64 -32.79
N GLU A 742 -4.72 -16.65 -31.82
CA GLU A 742 -6.16 -16.44 -32.06
C GLU A 742 -6.48 -15.03 -32.55
N LEU A 743 -5.69 -14.03 -32.13
CA LEU A 743 -5.76 -12.66 -32.63
C LEU A 743 -5.10 -12.46 -34.01
N ALA A 744 -4.50 -13.51 -34.58
CA ALA A 744 -3.73 -13.49 -35.83
C ALA A 744 -2.55 -12.50 -35.82
N LEU A 745 -1.82 -12.41 -34.67
CA LEU A 745 -0.68 -11.50 -34.43
C LEU A 745 0.68 -12.20 -34.29
#